data_AF-A0A420N6E6-F1
#
_entry.id   AF-A0A420N6E6-F1
#
_cell.length_a   1.000
_cell.length_b   1.000
_cell.length_c   1.000
_cell.angle_alpha   90.00
_cell.angle_beta   90.00
_cell.angle_gamma   90.00
#
_symmetry.space_group_name_H-M   'P 1'
#
loop_
_entity.id
_entity.type
_entity.pdbx_description
1 polymer ?
#
loop_
_entity_poly.entity_id
_entity_poly.type
_entity_poly.pdbx_seq_one_letter_code
_entity_poly.pdbx_strand_id
1 'polypeptide(L)'
;MDAFVTRLSKPPSQLREQVRDDSPEKERPSKRAKRQGSPDSEGGLCPDHPQDISPREDFPDNEAAKTKYQTEEHPRITGIESALPPAAEGQEAVEQYETMKSSQGSAHDEDDTTETTQPLWVKGRSSIYVDAFNLALDTVLEEESHLFDGKETEVFKQWRELNYEAQYLYVRLFLRKTASWHRHSRLGYHNDISDLEAAITTLQSSRVLPASTATPIQSPVHDLELEESRLDETFSFADRSEDHFDSVEEAASLLSLDELKELAKEAKVQGRNKSELIRSLVKMSKQQSGLMSVGLSRHNSRGSVSEDQENLDAKAKGKDTAKLRREDSNREQHFLTKILAILGPCIRLSPPAFKLFERVHLVFYRSTEWTEKSLTTIILAKIARRHFPEYIVCRTSTIFMSRLHLLEYETAIRMEAEVDAWEFSSPPGDEGLRLMVNIFEKVYPRWKILVEEEQHKEHTVYEMGEGAYLRRFTPGHSYTRIVHKAAPVFGKLKQHLREHELLTELLDQRLFHPARRGSWYQRKALLEEHYMPALDPNPKFTDPEQQKKHWKKIAVATCEAGLQDPDCHLIFHYDLQKRLVKLEKKLRIPRRLQHDFGHVDLQKPIEHTIKGIQLKKDIIAKGGRQVSTKTIWLDELDTQEECSVEAMCLSQYRSEGWKGYHAEGGIIRTLFAYLFYDILFIYIPNVFQTAYQTCPLDLHTDAFYPSRASEINHRLVEIANGEAPRLIRKVWESEHERRTSVVGLNWDFEIDDLVELAGCFEGSALAAVCKVMAQEYRQRGGGIPDLILWRTNNLPEDSNKVPGRPKGEVMFSEVKSANDRLSDTQRLWIHVLTGAGVKVALCNAIAKEVREVD
;
A
#
# COMPACT_ATOMS: atom_id res chain seq x y z
N MET A 1 -8.37 25.53 -16.79
CA MET A 1 -7.37 25.18 -15.77
C MET A 1 -7.18 26.29 -14.72
N ASP A 2 -7.39 27.57 -15.03
CA ASP A 2 -7.30 28.69 -14.05
C ASP A 2 -8.32 28.69 -12.89
N ALA A 3 -9.27 27.75 -12.85
CA ALA A 3 -10.42 27.79 -11.92
C ALA A 3 -10.03 27.77 -10.43
N PHE A 4 -8.90 27.18 -10.07
CA PHE A 4 -8.48 26.98 -8.67
C PHE A 4 -7.66 28.13 -8.08
N VAL A 5 -7.25 29.13 -8.87
CA VAL A 5 -6.34 30.21 -8.45
C VAL A 5 -6.91 31.59 -8.82
N THR A 6 -8.17 31.81 -8.45
CA THR A 6 -8.83 33.12 -8.62
C THR A 6 -8.38 34.12 -7.56
N ARG A 7 -8.27 35.41 -7.93
CA ARG A 7 -8.02 36.53 -7.00
C ARG A 7 -9.31 37.31 -6.75
N LEU A 8 -9.47 37.84 -5.54
CA LEU A 8 -10.65 38.61 -5.14
C LEU A 8 -10.97 39.74 -6.14
N SER A 9 -12.21 39.73 -6.64
CA SER A 9 -12.70 40.70 -7.62
C SER A 9 -12.78 42.13 -7.05
N LYS A 10 -12.71 43.14 -7.93
CA LYS A 10 -12.89 44.54 -7.51
C LYS A 10 -14.31 44.73 -6.97
N PRO A 11 -14.52 45.38 -5.80
CA PRO A 11 -15.83 45.90 -5.48
C PRO A 11 -16.23 46.94 -6.54
N PRO A 12 -17.51 47.01 -6.94
CA PRO A 12 -17.96 48.01 -7.91
C PRO A 12 -17.69 49.40 -7.35
N SER A 13 -16.86 50.17 -8.06
CA SER A 13 -16.59 51.55 -7.71
C SER A 13 -17.86 52.36 -7.88
N GLN A 14 -18.44 52.82 -6.77
CA GLN A 14 -19.50 53.83 -6.81
C GLN A 14 -18.97 55.06 -7.57
N LEU A 15 -19.52 55.30 -8.76
CA LEU A 15 -19.25 56.48 -9.55
C LEU A 15 -19.85 57.69 -8.83
N ARG A 16 -19.03 58.32 -7.99
CA ARG A 16 -19.24 59.70 -7.57
C ARG A 16 -18.55 60.60 -8.59
N GLU A 17 -19.31 61.03 -9.60
CA GLU A 17 -18.90 62.19 -10.38
C GLU A 17 -18.80 63.39 -9.44
N GLN A 18 -17.59 63.96 -9.31
CA GLN A 18 -17.41 65.31 -8.82
C GLN A 18 -16.80 66.14 -9.93
N VAL A 19 -17.61 67.10 -10.39
CA VAL A 19 -17.21 68.16 -11.31
C VAL A 19 -16.00 68.88 -10.71
N ARG A 20 -14.99 69.12 -11.55
CA ARG A 20 -13.84 69.95 -11.20
C ARG A 20 -14.29 71.41 -11.13
N ASP A 21 -13.85 72.11 -10.09
CA ASP A 21 -13.71 73.56 -10.13
C ASP A 21 -12.33 73.95 -9.60
N ASP A 22 -11.78 75.03 -10.15
CA ASP A 22 -10.36 75.37 -10.12
C ASP A 22 -10.11 76.55 -9.16
N SER A 23 -9.16 76.44 -8.22
CA SER A 23 -8.46 77.59 -7.60
C SER A 23 -7.32 77.15 -6.64
N PRO A 24 -6.20 77.91 -6.55
CA PRO A 24 -4.98 77.53 -5.82
C PRO A 24 -4.80 78.23 -4.45
N GLU A 25 -3.67 77.89 -3.78
CA GLU A 25 -3.10 78.50 -2.54
C GLU A 25 -3.89 78.21 -1.22
N LYS A 26 -3.33 77.66 -0.14
CA LYS A 26 -2.07 78.00 0.57
C LYS A 26 -1.70 76.95 1.66
N GLU A 27 -0.42 76.94 2.04
CA GLU A 27 0.19 76.65 3.35
C GLU A 27 -0.29 75.47 4.25
N ARG A 28 0.68 74.61 4.61
CA ARG A 28 0.75 73.89 5.90
C ARG A 28 1.60 74.75 6.87
N PRO A 29 1.38 74.78 8.22
CA PRO A 29 1.92 73.69 9.06
C PRO A 29 1.32 73.43 10.50
N SER A 30 1.62 72.22 10.99
CA SER A 30 2.08 71.86 12.37
C SER A 30 1.25 71.99 13.68
N LYS A 31 1.09 70.82 14.33
CA LYS A 31 1.40 70.42 15.74
C LYS A 31 0.63 70.99 16.98
N ARG A 32 0.23 70.02 17.85
CA ARG A 32 0.01 70.07 19.33
C ARG A 32 -1.24 70.86 19.82
N ALA A 33 -1.89 70.59 20.96
CA ALA A 33 -1.67 69.61 22.06
C ALA A 33 -2.96 69.22 22.84
N LYS A 34 -2.79 68.29 23.81
CA LYS A 34 -3.53 67.97 25.09
C LYS A 34 -4.42 69.12 25.70
N ARG A 35 -5.42 68.90 26.60
CA ARG A 35 -5.77 67.77 27.52
C ARG A 35 -7.17 67.91 28.20
N GLN A 36 -7.66 66.80 28.79
CA GLN A 36 -8.44 66.65 30.06
C GLN A 36 -9.94 67.05 30.18
N GLY A 37 -10.69 66.21 30.91
CA GLY A 37 -12.07 66.42 31.39
C GLY A 37 -12.79 65.13 31.84
N SER A 38 -12.62 64.73 33.10
CA SER A 38 -13.37 63.68 33.86
C SER A 38 -14.09 64.37 35.05
N PRO A 39 -15.04 63.80 35.85
CA PRO A 39 -15.21 62.42 36.37
C PRO A 39 -16.67 61.87 36.16
N ASP A 40 -17.18 60.74 36.69
CA ASP A 40 -17.29 60.17 38.06
C ASP A 40 -17.58 58.63 38.00
N SER A 41 -16.97 57.75 38.82
CA SER A 41 -17.40 57.22 40.16
C SER A 41 -18.62 56.26 40.08
N GLU A 42 -18.73 55.08 40.72
CA GLU A 42 -17.97 54.20 41.65
C GLU A 42 -18.45 52.73 41.40
N GLY A 43 -17.88 51.61 41.89
CA GLY A 43 -16.67 51.33 42.69
C GLY A 43 -16.60 49.83 43.11
N GLY A 44 -15.37 49.35 43.44
CA GLY A 44 -15.07 48.27 44.40
C GLY A 44 -15.26 46.78 43.99
N LEU A 45 -14.39 45.82 44.32
CA LEU A 45 -13.16 45.79 45.16
C LEU A 45 -12.15 44.72 44.64
N CYS A 46 -10.87 44.93 44.96
CA CYS A 46 -9.67 44.09 44.70
C CYS A 46 -9.56 42.89 45.69
N PRO A 47 -8.50 42.03 45.73
CA PRO A 47 -7.18 42.08 45.04
C PRO A 47 -6.74 40.71 44.42
N ASP A 48 -5.50 40.36 44.05
CA ASP A 48 -4.17 41.01 44.17
C ASP A 48 -3.16 40.58 43.04
N HIS A 49 -1.88 40.94 43.18
CA HIS A 49 -0.72 40.65 42.31
C HIS A 49 0.45 40.10 43.18
N PRO A 50 1.69 39.87 42.67
CA PRO A 50 2.14 39.20 41.44
C PRO A 50 3.11 38.03 41.73
N GLN A 51 3.25 37.04 40.84
CA GLN A 51 4.50 36.27 40.73
C GLN A 51 4.89 35.96 39.27
N ASP A 52 6.18 36.16 39.01
CA ASP A 52 6.86 36.09 37.72
C ASP A 52 7.10 34.61 37.33
N ILE A 53 6.45 34.12 36.27
CA ILE A 53 6.79 32.82 35.67
C ILE A 53 6.70 32.97 34.14
N SER A 54 7.85 32.85 33.47
CA SER A 54 7.92 32.81 32.00
C SER A 54 7.22 31.56 31.47
N PRO A 55 6.24 31.68 30.56
CA PRO A 55 5.80 30.54 29.77
C PRO A 55 6.89 30.20 28.76
N ARG A 56 7.51 29.03 28.91
CA ARG A 56 8.06 28.34 27.74
C ARG A 56 6.87 27.96 26.87
N GLU A 57 6.70 28.64 25.73
CA GLU A 57 5.77 28.18 24.71
C GLU A 57 6.35 26.92 24.06
N ASP A 58 6.10 25.77 24.68
CA ASP A 58 6.19 24.47 24.01
C ASP A 58 5.08 24.42 22.95
N PHE A 59 5.40 24.93 21.75
CA PHE A 59 4.55 24.78 20.59
C PHE A 59 4.37 23.29 20.31
N PRO A 60 3.14 22.78 20.17
CA PRO A 60 2.94 21.40 19.77
C PRO A 60 3.54 21.20 18.38
N ASP A 61 4.52 20.31 18.29
CA ASP A 61 5.11 19.87 17.03
C ASP A 61 4.00 19.40 16.10
N ASN A 62 3.75 20.18 15.06
CA ASN A 62 2.69 19.90 14.12
C ASN A 62 3.17 18.82 13.15
N GLU A 63 3.21 17.56 13.61
CA GLU A 63 3.42 16.34 12.81
C GLU A 63 2.29 16.07 11.77
N ALA A 64 1.57 17.11 11.36
CA ALA A 64 0.58 17.12 10.29
C ALA A 64 1.25 17.06 8.91
N ALA A 65 1.92 15.93 8.66
CA ALA A 65 2.28 15.38 7.36
C ALA A 65 2.70 13.89 7.46
N LYS A 66 2.55 13.22 8.63
CA LYS A 66 2.64 11.76 8.69
C LYS A 66 1.37 11.17 8.09
N THR A 67 1.40 10.90 6.79
CA THR A 67 0.53 9.90 6.16
C THR A 67 0.93 8.54 6.74
N LYS A 68 0.50 8.25 7.98
CA LYS A 68 0.55 6.90 8.52
C LYS A 68 -0.41 6.08 7.68
N TYR A 69 0.15 5.28 6.78
CA TYR A 69 -0.57 4.21 6.11
C TYR A 69 -1.15 3.29 7.19
N GLN A 70 -2.42 3.51 7.55
CA GLN A 70 -3.16 2.63 8.43
C GLN A 70 -3.28 1.30 7.71
N THR A 71 -2.42 0.37 8.13
CA THR A 71 -2.36 -0.98 7.60
C THR A 71 -3.16 -1.83 8.58
N GLU A 72 -4.43 -2.06 8.28
CA GLU A 72 -4.95 -3.39 8.59
C GLU A 72 -4.06 -4.39 7.84
N GLU A 73 -3.75 -5.53 8.45
CA GLU A 73 -3.06 -6.64 7.77
C GLU A 73 -3.99 -7.31 6.75
N HIS A 74 -4.45 -6.53 5.76
CA HIS A 74 -5.02 -7.10 4.55
C HIS A 74 -3.95 -7.99 3.91
N PRO A 75 -4.31 -9.21 3.46
CA PRO A 75 -3.38 -10.02 2.69
C PRO A 75 -2.89 -9.19 1.49
N ARG A 76 -1.58 -9.26 1.22
CA ARG A 76 -1.03 -8.71 -0.02
C ARG A 76 -1.73 -9.42 -1.18
N ILE A 77 -2.23 -8.62 -2.12
CA ILE A 77 -3.06 -9.04 -3.26
C ILE A 77 -2.41 -8.39 -4.48
N THR A 78 -2.04 -9.22 -5.46
CA THR A 78 -1.46 -8.79 -6.74
C THR A 78 -2.46 -8.00 -7.58
N GLY A 79 -1.96 -7.28 -8.58
CA GLY A 79 -2.82 -6.53 -9.51
C GLY A 79 -3.88 -7.41 -10.16
N ILE A 80 -3.51 -8.62 -10.60
CA ILE A 80 -4.46 -9.53 -11.25
C ILE A 80 -5.53 -10.05 -10.29
N GLU A 81 -5.17 -10.43 -9.06
CA GLU A 81 -6.13 -10.89 -8.06
C GLU A 81 -7.13 -9.78 -7.70
N SER A 82 -6.67 -8.52 -7.62
CA SER A 82 -7.54 -7.38 -7.36
C SER A 82 -8.52 -7.07 -8.50
N ALA A 83 -8.19 -7.50 -9.72
CA ALA A 83 -9.04 -7.32 -10.90
C ALA A 83 -9.96 -8.51 -11.17
N LEU A 84 -9.69 -9.69 -10.60
CA LEU A 84 -10.51 -10.88 -10.76
C LEU A 84 -11.65 -10.91 -9.72
N PRO A 85 -12.75 -11.63 -10.00
CA PRO A 85 -13.83 -11.81 -9.03
C PRO A 85 -13.32 -12.52 -7.77
N PRO A 86 -13.88 -12.23 -6.57
CA PRO A 86 -13.62 -13.03 -5.38
C PRO A 86 -13.91 -14.51 -5.67
N ALA A 87 -12.85 -15.30 -5.68
CA ALA A 87 -12.92 -16.74 -5.85
C ALA A 87 -13.45 -17.39 -4.58
N ALA A 88 -14.22 -18.47 -4.72
CA ALA A 88 -14.46 -19.36 -3.60
C ALA A 88 -13.12 -20.05 -3.27
N GLU A 89 -12.48 -19.65 -2.18
CA GLU A 89 -11.25 -20.28 -1.70
C GLU A 89 -11.61 -21.42 -0.75
N GLY A 90 -11.08 -22.63 -1.02
CA GLY A 90 -11.27 -23.78 -0.13
C GLY A 90 -11.26 -25.10 -0.89
N GLN A 91 -11.37 -26.19 -0.12
CA GLN A 91 -11.42 -27.56 -0.65
C GLN A 91 -12.59 -27.75 -1.63
N GLU A 92 -13.76 -27.17 -1.35
CA GLU A 92 -14.94 -27.27 -2.21
C GLU A 92 -14.71 -26.74 -3.64
N ALA A 93 -13.95 -25.65 -3.80
CA ALA A 93 -13.66 -25.10 -5.13
C ALA A 93 -12.61 -25.92 -5.89
N VAL A 94 -11.66 -26.53 -5.17
CA VAL A 94 -10.71 -27.50 -5.73
C VAL A 94 -11.46 -28.75 -6.20
N GLU A 95 -12.34 -29.31 -5.37
CA GLU A 95 -13.17 -30.47 -5.70
C GLU A 95 -14.12 -30.20 -6.88
N GLN A 96 -14.71 -29.00 -6.96
CA GLN A 96 -15.51 -28.57 -8.12
C GLN A 96 -14.68 -28.53 -9.41
N TYR A 97 -13.44 -28.01 -9.37
CA TYR A 97 -12.55 -28.04 -10.53
C TYR A 97 -12.20 -29.45 -10.96
N GLU A 98 -11.76 -30.29 -10.02
CA GLU A 98 -11.34 -31.66 -10.29
C GLU A 98 -12.51 -32.50 -10.84
N THR A 99 -13.75 -32.21 -10.41
CA THR A 99 -14.98 -32.81 -10.94
C THR A 99 -15.35 -32.28 -12.34
N MET A 100 -15.10 -30.99 -12.64
CA MET A 100 -15.33 -30.45 -13.97
C MET A 100 -14.28 -30.93 -14.99
N LYS A 101 -13.03 -31.14 -14.54
CA LYS A 101 -11.97 -31.73 -15.37
C LYS A 101 -12.20 -33.22 -15.64
N SER A 102 -12.64 -33.99 -14.65
CA SER A 102 -12.93 -35.42 -14.85
C SER A 102 -14.06 -35.66 -15.85
N SER A 103 -15.13 -34.85 -15.81
CA SER A 103 -16.26 -34.94 -16.76
C SER A 103 -15.92 -34.48 -18.19
N GLN A 104 -14.90 -33.63 -18.38
CA GLN A 104 -14.40 -33.29 -19.71
C GLN A 104 -13.52 -34.40 -20.31
N GLY A 105 -12.78 -35.15 -19.48
CA GLY A 105 -11.94 -36.26 -19.93
C GLY A 105 -12.71 -37.47 -20.48
N SER A 106 -13.98 -37.64 -20.09
CA SER A 106 -14.83 -38.75 -20.54
C SER A 106 -15.66 -38.46 -21.80
N ALA A 107 -15.57 -37.25 -22.37
CA ALA A 107 -16.46 -36.80 -23.45
C ALA A 107 -15.84 -36.90 -24.86
N HIS A 108 -14.63 -37.45 -24.99
CA HIS A 108 -13.88 -37.49 -26.26
C HIS A 108 -13.78 -38.88 -26.92
N ASP A 109 -14.27 -39.94 -26.27
CA ASP A 109 -14.19 -41.34 -26.73
C ASP A 109 -15.53 -41.87 -27.29
N GLU A 110 -16.10 -41.16 -28.27
CA GLU A 110 -17.19 -41.69 -29.13
C GLU A 110 -16.90 -41.53 -30.63
N ASP A 111 -15.65 -41.72 -31.07
CA ASP A 111 -15.43 -42.34 -32.39
C ASP A 111 -14.08 -43.04 -32.56
N ASP A 112 -14.13 -44.13 -33.33
CA ASP A 112 -13.08 -45.00 -33.86
C ASP A 112 -12.48 -46.12 -32.98
N THR A 113 -12.41 -47.31 -33.58
CA THR A 113 -12.10 -48.59 -32.95
C THR A 113 -10.71 -49.08 -33.32
N THR A 114 -9.81 -49.25 -32.35
CA THR A 114 -8.74 -50.28 -32.37
C THR A 114 -8.14 -50.49 -30.99
N GLU A 115 -7.61 -51.68 -30.73
CA GLU A 115 -7.38 -52.17 -29.36
C GLU A 115 -6.16 -51.57 -28.62
N THR A 116 -6.23 -51.61 -27.29
CA THR A 116 -5.12 -51.52 -26.31
C THR A 116 -4.45 -50.16 -26.06
N THR A 117 -5.21 -49.21 -25.50
CA THR A 117 -4.89 -48.70 -24.14
C THR A 117 -6.15 -48.15 -23.47
N GLN A 118 -6.50 -48.64 -22.27
CA GLN A 118 -7.64 -48.08 -21.51
C GLN A 118 -7.24 -46.75 -20.84
N PRO A 119 -8.00 -45.65 -21.00
CA PRO A 119 -7.81 -44.44 -20.22
C PRO A 119 -8.45 -44.61 -18.83
N LEU A 120 -7.76 -45.35 -17.95
CA LEU A 120 -8.12 -45.43 -16.53
C LEU A 120 -7.89 -44.07 -15.84
N TRP A 121 -8.97 -43.31 -15.70
CA TRP A 121 -9.01 -42.15 -14.80
C TRP A 121 -8.80 -42.60 -13.35
N VAL A 122 -7.88 -41.94 -12.65
CA VAL A 122 -7.60 -42.15 -11.23
C VAL A 122 -7.58 -40.76 -10.57
N LYS A 123 -8.17 -40.65 -9.39
CA LYS A 123 -8.11 -39.45 -8.55
C LYS A 123 -6.64 -39.03 -8.36
N GLY A 124 -6.29 -37.78 -8.65
CA GLY A 124 -4.90 -37.28 -8.56
C GLY A 124 -4.13 -37.19 -9.88
N ARG A 125 -4.78 -36.96 -11.03
CA ARG A 125 -4.10 -36.69 -12.33
C ARG A 125 -4.21 -35.25 -12.88
N SER A 126 -5.00 -34.39 -12.27
CA SER A 126 -5.05 -32.96 -12.60
C SER A 126 -5.46 -32.16 -11.36
N SER A 127 -4.55 -31.38 -10.82
CA SER A 127 -4.82 -30.47 -9.69
C SER A 127 -4.71 -29.05 -10.19
N ILE A 128 -5.65 -28.21 -9.76
CA ILE A 128 -5.70 -26.78 -10.14
C ILE A 128 -4.38 -26.05 -9.93
N TYR A 129 -3.60 -26.46 -8.92
CA TYR A 129 -2.29 -25.88 -8.63
C TYR A 129 -1.24 -26.23 -9.70
N VAL A 130 -1.15 -27.49 -10.10
CA VAL A 130 -0.16 -27.93 -11.12
C VAL A 130 -0.56 -27.40 -12.51
N ASP A 131 -1.84 -27.44 -12.83
CA ASP A 131 -2.38 -26.93 -14.09
C ASP A 131 -2.15 -25.41 -14.21
N ALA A 132 -2.33 -24.64 -13.13
CA ALA A 132 -2.01 -23.21 -13.09
C ALA A 132 -0.51 -22.92 -13.20
N PHE A 133 0.32 -23.70 -12.53
CA PHE A 133 1.78 -23.54 -12.58
C PHE A 133 2.33 -23.79 -13.99
N ASN A 134 1.87 -24.87 -14.63
CA ASN A 134 2.27 -25.18 -16.00
C ASN A 134 1.69 -24.17 -17.01
N LEU A 135 0.45 -23.70 -16.84
CA LEU A 135 -0.10 -22.61 -17.65
C LEU A 135 0.76 -21.34 -17.59
N ALA A 136 1.19 -20.94 -16.39
CA ALA A 136 2.04 -19.77 -16.20
C ALA A 136 3.42 -19.95 -16.87
N LEU A 137 4.03 -21.13 -16.71
CA LEU A 137 5.30 -21.48 -17.35
C LEU A 137 5.20 -21.50 -18.88
N ASP A 138 4.18 -22.16 -19.42
CA ASP A 138 4.03 -22.35 -20.85
C ASP A 138 3.75 -21.02 -21.58
N THR A 139 2.89 -20.15 -21.03
CA THR A 139 2.68 -18.79 -21.58
C THR A 139 3.97 -17.96 -21.61
N VAL A 140 4.74 -17.98 -20.52
CA VAL A 140 6.00 -17.21 -20.44
C VAL A 140 7.07 -17.77 -21.40
N LEU A 141 7.14 -19.09 -21.61
CA LEU A 141 8.09 -19.67 -22.56
C LEU A 141 7.68 -19.47 -24.03
N GLU A 142 6.39 -19.40 -24.32
CA GLU A 142 5.86 -19.11 -25.66
C GLU A 142 6.11 -17.63 -26.06
N GLU A 143 5.82 -16.68 -25.18
CA GLU A 143 5.90 -15.25 -25.49
C GLU A 143 7.25 -14.59 -25.13
N GLU A 144 7.90 -15.03 -24.06
CA GLU A 144 8.89 -14.24 -23.29
C GLU A 144 10.19 -15.04 -22.99
N SER A 145 10.46 -16.12 -23.73
CA SER A 145 11.62 -17.01 -23.52
C SER A 145 12.99 -16.33 -23.67
N HIS A 146 13.10 -15.19 -24.34
CA HIS A 146 14.33 -14.38 -24.47
C HIS A 146 14.84 -13.80 -23.14
N LEU A 147 14.04 -13.88 -22.07
CA LEU A 147 14.41 -13.44 -20.73
C LEU A 147 15.26 -14.48 -19.96
N PHE A 148 15.29 -15.73 -20.44
CA PHE A 148 15.93 -16.85 -19.76
C PHE A 148 17.18 -17.32 -20.51
N ASP A 149 18.15 -17.88 -19.78
CA ASP A 149 19.36 -18.43 -20.39
C ASP A 149 19.27 -19.93 -20.71
N GLY A 150 20.31 -20.49 -21.35
CA GLY A 150 20.33 -21.89 -21.77
C GLY A 150 20.33 -22.90 -20.61
N LYS A 151 20.82 -22.53 -19.41
CA LYS A 151 20.74 -23.41 -18.23
C LYS A 151 19.32 -23.41 -17.67
N GLU A 152 18.73 -22.24 -17.53
CA GLU A 152 17.34 -22.09 -17.06
C GLU A 152 16.35 -22.79 -18.00
N THR A 153 16.56 -22.68 -19.31
CA THR A 153 15.74 -23.37 -20.33
C THR A 153 15.79 -24.89 -20.17
N GLU A 154 16.97 -25.44 -19.86
CA GLU A 154 17.12 -26.87 -19.58
C GLU A 154 16.46 -27.28 -18.24
N VAL A 155 16.46 -26.42 -17.20
CA VAL A 155 15.67 -26.65 -15.98
C VAL A 155 14.18 -26.77 -16.28
N PHE A 156 13.63 -25.91 -17.15
CA PHE A 156 12.22 -25.98 -17.56
C PHE A 156 11.90 -27.23 -18.39
N LYS A 157 12.83 -27.70 -19.22
CA LYS A 157 12.70 -28.96 -19.93
C LYS A 157 12.66 -30.14 -18.95
N GLN A 158 13.61 -30.20 -18.01
CA GLN A 158 13.68 -31.27 -17.00
C GLN A 158 12.51 -31.22 -16.01
N TRP A 159 11.86 -30.06 -15.81
CA TRP A 159 10.59 -29.93 -15.10
C TRP A 159 9.45 -30.68 -15.80
N ARG A 160 9.33 -30.54 -17.13
CA ARG A 160 8.33 -31.26 -17.94
C ARG A 160 8.56 -32.77 -18.00
N GLU A 161 9.79 -33.23 -17.74
CA GLU A 161 10.16 -34.65 -17.64
C GLU A 161 9.86 -35.27 -16.25
N LEU A 162 9.51 -34.47 -15.24
CA LEU A 162 9.11 -34.98 -13.93
C LEU A 162 7.78 -35.72 -13.97
N ASN A 163 7.62 -36.73 -13.11
CA ASN A 163 6.31 -37.32 -12.89
C ASN A 163 5.36 -36.34 -12.17
N TYR A 164 4.05 -36.55 -12.35
CA TYR A 164 3.03 -35.68 -11.81
C TYR A 164 3.09 -35.57 -10.28
N GLU A 165 3.41 -36.64 -9.55
CA GLU A 165 3.49 -36.62 -8.08
C GLU A 165 4.64 -35.73 -7.58
N ALA A 166 5.80 -35.74 -8.24
CA ALA A 166 6.91 -34.82 -7.94
C ALA A 166 6.56 -33.37 -8.30
N GLN A 167 5.90 -33.13 -9.44
CA GLN A 167 5.40 -31.79 -9.79
C GLN A 167 4.39 -31.27 -8.76
N TYR A 168 3.42 -32.10 -8.37
CA TYR A 168 2.43 -31.77 -7.34
C TYR A 168 3.11 -31.43 -6.00
N LEU A 169 4.03 -32.28 -5.53
CA LEU A 169 4.79 -31.99 -4.31
C LEU A 169 5.57 -30.67 -4.43
N TYR A 170 6.27 -30.44 -5.54
CA TYR A 170 7.02 -29.20 -5.77
C TYR A 170 6.10 -27.98 -5.72
N VAL A 171 5.00 -27.96 -6.49
CA VAL A 171 4.05 -26.83 -6.51
C VAL A 171 3.43 -26.62 -5.13
N ARG A 172 3.08 -27.68 -4.40
CA ARG A 172 2.49 -27.57 -3.05
C ARG A 172 3.49 -27.13 -1.97
N LEU A 173 4.79 -27.25 -2.22
CA LEU A 173 5.85 -26.63 -1.42
C LEU A 173 6.20 -25.21 -1.88
N PHE A 174 6.12 -24.93 -3.18
CA PHE A 174 6.33 -23.60 -3.76
C PHE A 174 5.23 -22.63 -3.31
N LEU A 175 4.00 -23.12 -3.18
CA LEU A 175 2.84 -22.44 -2.58
C LEU A 175 2.87 -22.41 -1.04
N ARG A 176 4.06 -22.43 -0.43
CA ARG A 176 4.24 -22.15 1.00
C ARG A 176 5.21 -21.01 1.16
N LYS A 177 4.93 -20.08 2.07
CA LYS A 177 5.82 -18.95 2.38
C LYS A 177 7.26 -19.39 2.62
N THR A 178 8.15 -18.91 1.75
CA THR A 178 9.60 -19.13 1.72
C THR A 178 10.03 -20.57 1.43
N ALA A 179 11.15 -20.70 0.71
CA ALA A 179 11.91 -21.95 0.58
C ALA A 179 12.45 -22.37 1.96
N SER A 180 11.58 -22.94 2.77
CA SER A 180 11.82 -23.33 4.16
C SER A 180 11.93 -24.85 4.29
N TRP A 181 12.64 -25.31 5.32
CA TRP A 181 12.80 -26.74 5.57
C TRP A 181 11.53 -27.36 6.12
N HIS A 182 11.13 -28.49 5.54
CA HIS A 182 10.01 -29.31 5.96
C HIS A 182 10.48 -30.73 6.27
N ARG A 183 10.10 -31.25 7.45
CA ARG A 183 10.34 -32.66 7.82
C ARG A 183 9.47 -33.57 6.96
N HIS A 184 10.01 -34.70 6.47
CA HIS A 184 9.23 -35.68 5.70
C HIS A 184 7.98 -36.12 6.49
N SER A 185 8.14 -36.37 7.80
CA SER A 185 7.08 -36.79 8.73
C SER A 185 5.94 -35.77 8.97
N ARG A 186 6.04 -34.55 8.43
CA ARG A 186 5.00 -33.51 8.53
C ARG A 186 4.38 -33.13 7.17
N LEU A 187 4.72 -33.84 6.11
CA LEU A 187 4.16 -33.64 4.77
C LEU A 187 2.86 -34.44 4.61
N GLY A 188 1.74 -33.88 5.08
CA GLY A 188 0.42 -34.52 5.04
C GLY A 188 -0.24 -34.60 3.66
N TYR A 189 0.50 -35.02 2.62
CA TYR A 189 0.01 -35.13 1.22
C TYR A 189 -0.37 -36.57 0.82
N HIS A 190 -0.49 -37.49 1.78
CA HIS A 190 -0.77 -38.92 1.56
C HIS A 190 -2.12 -39.23 0.89
N ASN A 191 -3.01 -38.24 0.74
CA ASN A 191 -4.28 -38.38 0.03
C ASN A 191 -4.16 -38.08 -1.48
N ASP A 192 -3.08 -37.37 -1.88
CA ASP A 192 -2.88 -36.82 -3.23
C ASP A 192 -1.63 -37.40 -3.93
N ILE A 193 -0.73 -38.02 -3.16
CA ILE A 193 0.54 -38.62 -3.62
C ILE A 193 0.59 -40.08 -3.17
N SER A 194 0.79 -41.00 -4.10
CA SER A 194 0.85 -42.45 -3.84
C SER A 194 2.16 -42.86 -3.17
N ASP A 195 3.30 -42.34 -3.65
CA ASP A 195 4.62 -42.58 -3.04
C ASP A 195 5.36 -41.25 -2.80
N LEU A 196 5.18 -40.74 -1.58
CA LEU A 196 5.78 -39.49 -1.15
C LEU A 196 7.32 -39.56 -1.13
N GLU A 197 7.91 -40.70 -0.79
CA GLU A 197 9.36 -40.83 -0.65
C GLU A 197 10.03 -40.95 -2.03
N ALA A 198 9.37 -41.60 -2.99
CA ALA A 198 9.78 -41.56 -4.40
C ALA A 198 9.67 -40.15 -4.99
N ALA A 199 8.60 -39.40 -4.69
CA ALA A 199 8.45 -38.00 -5.12
C ALA A 199 9.57 -37.11 -4.53
N ILE A 200 9.88 -37.23 -3.24
CA ILE A 200 10.99 -36.50 -2.58
C ILE A 200 12.34 -36.88 -3.21
N THR A 201 12.63 -38.18 -3.35
CA THR A 201 13.86 -38.68 -3.97
C THR A 201 14.02 -38.15 -5.40
N THR A 202 12.93 -38.09 -6.16
CA THR A 202 12.91 -37.52 -7.51
C THR A 202 13.30 -36.04 -7.48
N LEU A 203 12.71 -35.22 -6.61
CA LEU A 203 13.03 -33.78 -6.52
C LEU A 203 14.48 -33.53 -6.05
N GLN A 204 14.99 -34.35 -5.12
CA GLN A 204 16.35 -34.26 -4.58
C GLN A 204 17.45 -34.84 -5.49
N SER A 205 17.11 -35.53 -6.58
CA SER A 205 18.12 -36.05 -7.49
C SER A 205 18.93 -34.94 -8.16
N SER A 206 20.26 -35.10 -8.19
CA SER A 206 21.16 -34.18 -8.90
C SER A 206 21.08 -34.41 -10.41
N ARG A 207 20.96 -33.31 -11.15
CA ARG A 207 20.78 -33.28 -12.60
C ARG A 207 21.82 -32.39 -13.24
N VAL A 208 22.26 -32.73 -14.44
CA VAL A 208 23.33 -32.02 -15.16
C VAL A 208 22.73 -30.89 -16.01
N LEU A 209 23.45 -29.76 -16.07
CA LEU A 209 23.13 -28.60 -16.91
C LEU A 209 24.21 -28.37 -17.97
N PRO A 210 23.87 -27.76 -19.12
CA PRO A 210 24.85 -27.42 -20.15
C PRO A 210 25.86 -26.39 -19.64
N ALA A 211 27.08 -26.40 -20.19
CA ALA A 211 28.07 -25.36 -19.93
C ALA A 211 27.52 -23.97 -20.30
N SER A 212 27.69 -22.98 -19.43
CA SER A 212 27.18 -21.63 -19.69
C SER A 212 27.96 -20.95 -20.81
N THR A 213 27.26 -20.48 -21.83
CA THR A 213 27.78 -19.56 -22.85
C THR A 213 27.44 -18.10 -22.54
N ALA A 214 26.73 -17.82 -21.44
CA ALA A 214 26.32 -16.47 -21.07
C ALA A 214 27.51 -15.67 -20.52
N THR A 215 27.65 -14.43 -20.99
CA THR A 215 28.64 -13.49 -20.45
C THR A 215 28.14 -12.96 -19.09
N PRO A 216 28.98 -12.86 -18.04
CA PRO A 216 28.55 -12.32 -16.75
C PRO A 216 27.92 -10.93 -16.90
N ILE A 217 26.66 -10.79 -16.50
CA ILE A 217 25.95 -9.52 -16.58
C ILE A 217 26.50 -8.61 -15.46
N GLN A 218 27.16 -7.52 -15.83
CA GLN A 218 27.58 -6.52 -14.86
C GLN A 218 26.37 -5.73 -14.37
N SER A 219 26.25 -5.58 -13.05
CA SER A 219 25.20 -4.77 -12.45
C SER A 219 25.33 -3.30 -12.87
N PRO A 220 24.24 -2.64 -13.31
CA PRO A 220 24.25 -1.22 -13.63
C PRO A 220 24.29 -0.32 -12.39
N VAL A 221 24.19 -0.90 -11.17
CA VAL A 221 24.34 -0.19 -9.90
C VAL A 221 25.62 -0.65 -9.20
N HIS A 222 26.46 0.31 -8.80
CA HIS A 222 27.71 0.02 -8.09
C HIS A 222 27.45 -0.62 -6.72
N ASP A 223 28.23 -1.64 -6.37
CA ASP A 223 28.08 -2.43 -5.14
C ASP A 223 26.68 -3.03 -4.89
N LEU A 224 25.89 -3.28 -5.94
CA LEU A 224 24.77 -4.22 -5.90
C LEU A 224 25.08 -5.38 -6.83
N GLU A 225 25.25 -6.57 -6.28
CA GLU A 225 25.23 -7.78 -7.10
C GLU A 225 23.79 -8.01 -7.56
N LEU A 226 23.56 -8.09 -8.88
CA LEU A 226 22.31 -8.68 -9.38
C LEU A 226 22.28 -10.12 -8.89
N GLU A 227 21.18 -10.56 -8.26
CA GLU A 227 21.03 -11.93 -7.79
C GLU A 227 20.85 -12.93 -8.96
N GLU A 228 21.86 -13.07 -9.81
CA GLU A 228 22.05 -14.27 -10.61
C GLU A 228 22.14 -15.44 -9.62
N SER A 229 21.04 -16.16 -9.47
CA SER A 229 21.04 -17.48 -8.84
C SER A 229 21.74 -18.43 -9.78
N ARG A 230 23.07 -18.36 -9.80
CA ARG A 230 23.91 -19.07 -10.75
C ARG A 230 23.69 -20.56 -10.59
N LEU A 231 22.96 -21.11 -11.56
CA LEU A 231 22.87 -22.55 -11.73
C LEU A 231 24.29 -23.06 -12.03
N ASP A 232 24.79 -23.96 -11.19
CA ASP A 232 26.09 -24.60 -11.34
C ASP A 232 26.08 -25.61 -12.51
N GLU A 233 27.10 -26.45 -12.64
CA GLU A 233 27.09 -27.56 -13.62
C GLU A 233 26.02 -28.62 -13.30
N THR A 234 25.54 -28.66 -12.06
CA THR A 234 24.45 -29.52 -11.60
C THR A 234 23.45 -28.76 -10.73
N PHE A 235 22.20 -29.21 -10.69
CA PHE A 235 21.17 -28.71 -9.77
C PHE A 235 20.24 -29.84 -9.30
N SER A 236 19.43 -29.56 -8.27
CA SER A 236 18.26 -30.33 -7.90
C SER A 236 17.03 -29.40 -7.79
N PHE A 237 15.82 -29.95 -7.82
CA PHE A 237 14.61 -29.15 -7.53
C PHE A 237 14.43 -28.95 -6.02
N ALA A 238 14.98 -29.85 -5.21
CA ALA A 238 14.95 -29.76 -3.75
C ALA A 238 16.30 -30.12 -3.12
N ASP A 239 16.62 -29.41 -2.03
CA ASP A 239 17.73 -29.67 -1.16
C ASP A 239 17.38 -30.79 -0.16
N ARG A 240 18.42 -31.50 0.31
CA ARG A 240 18.33 -32.49 1.39
C ARG A 240 19.07 -32.01 2.63
N SER A 241 18.49 -32.28 3.80
CA SER A 241 19.03 -31.85 5.10
C SER A 241 20.48 -32.24 5.36
N GLU A 242 20.88 -33.40 4.86
CA GLU A 242 22.19 -34.01 5.11
C GLU A 242 23.35 -33.27 4.43
N ASP A 243 23.07 -32.56 3.32
CA ASP A 243 24.09 -31.90 2.49
C ASP A 243 24.20 -30.39 2.77
N HIS A 244 23.27 -29.81 3.54
CA HIS A 244 23.14 -28.34 3.68
C HIS A 244 23.05 -27.79 5.11
N PHE A 245 22.79 -28.62 6.14
CA PHE A 245 22.78 -28.11 7.52
C PHE A 245 24.20 -27.99 8.10
N ASP A 246 24.85 -26.85 7.84
CA ASP A 246 26.18 -26.54 8.39
C ASP A 246 26.14 -25.94 9.81
N SER A 247 24.97 -25.54 10.32
CA SER A 247 24.85 -24.82 11.60
C SER A 247 23.81 -25.40 12.57
N VAL A 248 24.18 -25.41 13.85
CA VAL A 248 23.28 -25.75 14.98
C VAL A 248 22.08 -24.81 15.05
N GLU A 249 22.22 -23.55 14.62
CA GLU A 249 21.16 -22.53 14.69
C GLU A 249 20.02 -22.80 13.70
N GLU A 250 20.36 -23.05 12.43
CA GLU A 250 19.37 -23.33 11.38
C GLU A 250 18.60 -24.62 11.69
N ALA A 251 19.31 -25.69 12.03
CA ALA A 251 18.69 -26.96 12.38
C ALA A 251 17.84 -26.85 13.67
N ALA A 252 18.31 -26.17 14.72
CA ALA A 252 17.54 -25.98 15.95
C ALA A 252 16.28 -25.11 15.74
N SER A 253 16.26 -24.23 14.73
CA SER A 253 15.08 -23.44 14.39
C SER A 253 13.87 -24.30 13.98
N LEU A 254 14.10 -25.51 13.46
CA LEU A 254 13.07 -26.42 12.95
C LEU A 254 12.50 -27.36 14.02
N LEU A 255 13.12 -27.40 15.19
CA LEU A 255 12.65 -28.19 16.32
C LEU A 255 11.34 -27.63 16.92
N SER A 256 10.53 -28.51 17.50
CA SER A 256 9.38 -28.13 18.32
C SER A 256 9.87 -27.49 19.63
N LEU A 257 8.98 -26.78 20.32
CA LEU A 257 9.33 -26.18 21.61
C LEU A 257 9.73 -27.25 22.63
N ASP A 258 9.12 -28.43 22.58
CA ASP A 258 9.33 -29.49 23.56
C ASP A 258 10.60 -30.30 23.26
N GLU A 259 10.88 -30.59 21.98
CA GLU A 259 12.17 -31.13 21.52
C GLU A 259 13.34 -30.20 21.94
N LEU A 260 13.16 -28.88 21.82
CA LEU A 260 14.15 -27.89 22.28
C LEU A 260 14.30 -27.86 23.81
N LYS A 261 13.22 -28.04 24.58
CA LYS A 261 13.30 -28.13 26.05
C LYS A 261 14.06 -29.38 26.49
N GLU A 262 13.86 -30.51 25.82
CA GLU A 262 14.57 -31.76 26.13
C GLU A 262 16.07 -31.63 25.83
N LEU A 263 16.42 -31.14 24.63
CA LEU A 263 17.81 -30.84 24.28
C LEU A 263 18.45 -29.82 25.22
N ALA A 264 17.74 -28.74 25.59
CA ALA A 264 18.26 -27.75 26.52
C ALA A 264 18.46 -28.32 27.93
N LYS A 265 17.54 -29.15 28.43
CA LYS A 265 17.66 -29.84 29.72
C LYS A 265 18.89 -30.74 29.76
N GLU A 266 19.16 -31.48 28.68
CA GLU A 266 20.35 -32.33 28.57
C GLU A 266 21.65 -31.52 28.41
N ALA A 267 21.64 -30.48 27.59
CA ALA A 267 22.75 -29.54 27.42
C ALA A 267 23.02 -28.67 28.66
N LYS A 268 22.16 -28.73 29.69
CA LYS A 268 22.16 -27.88 30.90
C LYS A 268 22.05 -26.38 30.58
N VAL A 269 21.21 -26.08 29.59
CA VAL A 269 20.91 -24.75 29.07
C VAL A 269 19.50 -24.33 29.50
N GLN A 270 19.29 -23.02 29.72
CA GLN A 270 17.99 -22.44 30.09
C GLN A 270 17.60 -21.31 29.14
N GLY A 271 16.30 -21.11 28.94
CA GLY A 271 15.70 -20.04 28.14
C GLY A 271 14.19 -20.01 28.34
N ARG A 272 13.57 -18.82 28.23
CA ARG A 272 12.13 -18.63 28.49
C ARG A 272 11.26 -18.82 27.25
N ASN A 273 11.84 -18.66 26.07
CA ASN A 273 11.18 -18.78 24.77
C ASN A 273 12.09 -19.53 23.77
N LYS A 274 11.51 -19.92 22.62
CA LYS A 274 12.22 -20.67 21.57
C LYS A 274 13.53 -20.00 21.13
N SER A 275 13.52 -18.69 20.94
CA SER A 275 14.67 -17.90 20.47
C SER A 275 15.80 -17.78 21.53
N GLU A 276 15.47 -17.79 22.82
CA GLU A 276 16.45 -17.87 23.91
C GLU A 276 17.05 -19.27 24.06
N LEU A 277 16.23 -20.33 23.90
CA LEU A 277 16.70 -21.71 23.92
C LEU A 277 17.69 -21.96 22.78
N ILE A 278 17.35 -21.56 21.55
CA ILE A 278 18.23 -21.69 20.37
C ILE A 278 19.54 -20.90 20.59
N ARG A 279 19.48 -19.60 20.91
CA ARG A 279 20.69 -18.79 21.15
C ARG A 279 21.59 -19.36 22.25
N SER A 280 21.00 -19.91 23.30
CA SER A 280 21.77 -20.47 24.41
C SER A 280 22.34 -21.85 24.07
N LEU A 281 21.68 -22.63 23.21
CA LEU A 281 22.21 -23.88 22.65
C LEU A 281 23.38 -23.62 21.68
N VAL A 282 23.26 -22.63 20.79
CA VAL A 282 24.32 -22.17 19.88
C VAL A 282 25.52 -21.59 20.65
N LYS A 283 25.27 -20.90 21.77
CA LYS A 283 26.35 -20.46 22.68
C LYS A 283 27.05 -21.65 23.35
N MET A 284 26.30 -22.70 23.70
CA MET A 284 26.83 -23.91 24.35
C MET A 284 27.60 -24.81 23.37
N SER A 285 27.20 -24.89 22.10
CA SER A 285 27.93 -25.65 21.07
C SER A 285 29.31 -25.05 20.79
N LYS A 286 29.41 -23.71 20.84
CA LYS A 286 30.64 -22.92 20.60
C LYS A 286 31.53 -22.71 21.83
N GLN A 287 31.21 -23.32 22.99
CA GLN A 287 32.04 -23.22 24.20
C GLN A 287 33.09 -24.33 24.27
N GLN A 288 34.36 -23.91 24.33
CA GLN A 288 35.54 -24.78 24.41
C GLN A 288 35.49 -25.73 25.61
N SER A 289 35.87 -27.00 25.39
CA SER A 289 35.96 -28.02 26.44
C SER A 289 37.13 -27.74 27.39
N GLY A 290 36.86 -27.21 28.58
CA GLY A 290 37.88 -27.14 29.63
C GLY A 290 38.37 -28.55 30.05
N LEU A 291 39.62 -28.66 30.50
CA LEU A 291 40.37 -29.91 30.79
C LEU A 291 39.70 -30.95 31.72
N MET A 292 38.52 -30.66 32.28
CA MET A 292 37.77 -31.56 33.15
C MET A 292 37.13 -32.75 32.41
N SER A 293 36.97 -32.71 31.08
CA SER A 293 36.29 -33.78 30.32
C SER A 293 37.15 -35.02 30.00
N VAL A 294 38.44 -35.03 30.38
CA VAL A 294 39.39 -36.13 30.12
C VAL A 294 39.87 -36.85 31.39
N GLY A 295 39.16 -36.71 32.51
CA GLY A 295 39.24 -37.65 33.63
C GLY A 295 40.55 -37.65 34.46
N LEU A 296 41.43 -36.66 34.27
CA LEU A 296 42.66 -36.54 35.06
C LEU A 296 42.39 -35.91 36.44
N SER A 297 42.06 -36.76 37.40
CA SER A 297 41.96 -36.39 38.82
C SER A 297 43.32 -35.93 39.36
N ARG A 298 43.43 -34.66 39.76
CA ARG A 298 44.58 -34.15 40.52
C ARG A 298 44.36 -34.32 42.01
N HIS A 299 45.15 -35.20 42.60
CA HIS A 299 45.15 -35.46 44.04
C HIS A 299 45.66 -34.23 44.83
N ASN A 300 45.13 -34.03 46.04
CA ASN A 300 45.44 -32.88 46.88
C ASN A 300 46.92 -32.76 47.26
N SER A 301 47.42 -31.53 47.38
CA SER A 301 48.58 -31.17 48.20
C SER A 301 48.35 -29.78 48.80
N ARG A 302 48.48 -29.68 50.14
CA ARG A 302 48.27 -28.44 50.91
C ARG A 302 49.52 -27.56 50.81
N GLY A 303 49.34 -26.26 50.61
CA GLY A 303 50.40 -25.25 50.64
C GLY A 303 49.76 -23.86 50.68
N SER A 304 50.36 -22.92 51.40
CA SER A 304 49.67 -21.69 51.85
C SER A 304 50.46 -20.41 51.58
N VAL A 305 49.72 -19.36 51.18
CA VAL A 305 49.97 -17.92 51.45
C VAL A 305 51.06 -17.18 50.63
N SER A 306 50.83 -15.86 50.51
CA SER A 306 51.69 -14.71 50.12
C SER A 306 52.12 -14.50 48.66
N GLU A 307 51.45 -13.51 48.03
CA GLU A 307 51.97 -12.19 47.60
C GLU A 307 53.13 -12.01 46.58
N ASP A 308 52.91 -10.98 45.74
CA ASP A 308 53.84 -10.10 45.00
C ASP A 308 54.85 -10.64 43.96
N GLN A 309 54.82 -10.10 42.72
CA GLN A 309 55.60 -8.90 42.30
C GLN A 309 55.49 -8.65 40.77
N GLU A 310 55.70 -7.41 40.32
CA GLU A 310 55.75 -6.97 38.91
C GLU A 310 57.11 -7.25 38.23
N ASN A 311 57.14 -7.53 36.91
CA ASN A 311 57.79 -6.68 35.87
C ASN A 311 58.10 -7.35 34.49
N LEU A 312 57.80 -6.57 33.43
CA LEU A 312 58.52 -6.26 32.17
C LEU A 312 59.22 -7.31 31.24
N ASP A 313 58.88 -7.16 29.94
CA ASP A 313 59.70 -7.18 28.71
C ASP A 313 60.64 -8.36 28.33
N ALA A 314 60.40 -8.95 27.13
CA ALA A 314 61.39 -9.01 26.03
C ALA A 314 60.80 -9.55 24.69
N LYS A 315 61.43 -9.17 23.56
CA LYS A 315 61.05 -9.49 22.16
C LYS A 315 61.54 -10.87 21.68
N ALA A 316 60.77 -11.52 20.80
CA ALA A 316 61.31 -12.35 19.71
C ALA A 316 60.37 -12.41 18.49
N LYS A 317 60.93 -12.41 17.27
CA LYS A 317 60.20 -12.61 16.00
C LYS A 317 60.31 -14.08 15.57
N GLY A 318 59.26 -14.66 14.97
CA GLY A 318 59.38 -15.97 14.30
C GLY A 318 58.09 -16.46 13.65
N LYS A 319 58.16 -16.84 12.37
CA LYS A 319 57.10 -17.43 11.55
C LYS A 319 56.43 -18.66 12.19
N ASP A 320 55.10 -18.76 12.08
CA ASP A 320 54.41 -19.79 11.28
C ASP A 320 52.90 -19.82 11.60
N THR A 321 52.10 -19.08 10.84
CA THR A 321 50.63 -19.11 10.92
C THR A 321 50.06 -20.32 10.18
N ALA A 322 50.37 -21.52 10.66
CA ALA A 322 49.80 -22.77 10.15
C ALA A 322 49.59 -23.78 11.29
N LYS A 323 48.32 -24.05 11.61
CA LYS A 323 47.75 -24.98 12.62
C LYS A 323 47.28 -24.33 13.94
N LEU A 324 46.01 -23.91 13.95
CA LEU A 324 45.10 -23.94 15.11
C LEU A 324 43.64 -23.81 14.59
N ARG A 325 43.15 -24.88 13.98
CA ARG A 325 41.75 -25.08 13.50
C ARG A 325 41.40 -26.57 13.54
N ARG A 326 41.41 -27.19 14.73
CA ARG A 326 41.12 -28.64 14.82
C ARG A 326 40.47 -29.17 16.11
N GLU A 327 40.02 -28.30 17.01
CA GLU A 327 39.37 -28.74 18.27
C GLU A 327 37.96 -28.16 18.50
N ASP A 328 37.64 -26.95 18.00
CA ASP A 328 36.32 -26.33 18.21
C ASP A 328 35.17 -27.06 17.48
N SER A 329 35.47 -27.73 16.35
CA SER A 329 34.47 -28.39 15.49
C SER A 329 33.72 -29.55 16.15
N ASN A 330 34.34 -30.27 17.08
CA ASN A 330 33.85 -31.59 17.51
C ASN A 330 32.56 -31.51 18.36
N ARG A 331 32.37 -30.41 19.10
CA ARG A 331 31.18 -30.21 19.97
C ARG A 331 30.00 -29.64 19.19
N GLU A 332 30.27 -28.72 18.26
CA GLU A 332 29.25 -28.19 17.35
C GLU A 332 28.71 -29.30 16.44
N GLN A 333 29.59 -30.12 15.86
CA GLN A 333 29.18 -31.30 15.09
C GLN A 333 28.37 -32.29 15.93
N HIS A 334 28.75 -32.56 17.19
CA HIS A 334 27.99 -33.45 18.07
C HIS A 334 26.55 -32.94 18.32
N PHE A 335 26.37 -31.65 18.59
CA PHE A 335 25.02 -31.09 18.75
C PHE A 335 24.24 -31.08 17.44
N LEU A 336 24.88 -30.76 16.33
CA LEU A 336 24.29 -30.78 14.99
C LEU A 336 23.79 -32.19 14.64
N THR A 337 24.64 -33.21 14.69
CA THR A 337 24.26 -34.62 14.46
C THR A 337 23.10 -35.06 15.35
N LYS A 338 23.08 -34.61 16.62
CA LYS A 338 21.99 -34.94 17.55
C LYS A 338 20.68 -34.24 17.19
N ILE A 339 20.71 -32.98 16.76
CA ILE A 339 19.53 -32.24 16.29
C ILE A 339 19.00 -32.90 15.01
N LEU A 340 19.86 -33.26 14.06
CA LEU A 340 19.48 -33.96 12.83
C LEU A 340 18.81 -35.31 13.13
N ALA A 341 19.33 -36.07 14.11
CA ALA A 341 18.71 -37.32 14.55
C ALA A 341 17.31 -37.14 15.17
N ILE A 342 16.99 -35.97 15.72
CA ILE A 342 15.66 -35.63 16.28
C ILE A 342 14.72 -35.06 15.20
N LEU A 343 15.26 -34.31 14.23
CA LEU A 343 14.49 -33.79 13.10
C LEU A 343 14.05 -34.90 12.14
N GLY A 344 14.94 -35.86 11.88
CA GLY A 344 14.83 -36.79 10.75
C GLY A 344 15.05 -36.08 9.40
N PRO A 345 14.85 -36.80 8.29
CA PRO A 345 15.01 -36.26 6.93
C PRO A 345 14.13 -35.02 6.71
N CYS A 346 14.74 -33.97 6.15
CA CYS A 346 14.04 -32.76 5.74
C CYS A 346 14.31 -32.43 4.27
N ILE A 347 13.29 -31.85 3.63
CA ILE A 347 13.32 -31.33 2.27
C ILE A 347 13.09 -29.81 2.31
N ARG A 348 13.78 -29.08 1.43
CA ARG A 348 13.56 -27.66 1.13
C ARG A 348 13.60 -27.49 -0.38
N LEU A 349 12.81 -26.58 -0.98
CA LEU A 349 12.98 -26.29 -2.40
C LEU A 349 14.34 -25.63 -2.65
N SER A 350 15.06 -26.07 -3.67
CA SER A 350 16.43 -25.59 -3.89
C SER A 350 16.40 -24.10 -4.27
N PRO A 351 17.13 -23.20 -3.56
CA PRO A 351 17.02 -21.76 -3.79
C PRO A 351 17.19 -21.31 -5.25
N PRO A 352 18.11 -21.88 -6.07
CA PRO A 352 18.23 -21.49 -7.48
C PRO A 352 17.00 -21.87 -8.31
N ALA A 353 16.46 -23.09 -8.13
CA ALA A 353 15.26 -23.54 -8.81
C ALA A 353 14.03 -22.73 -8.34
N PHE A 354 13.89 -22.50 -7.04
CA PHE A 354 12.81 -21.71 -6.46
C PHE A 354 12.79 -20.28 -7.02
N LYS A 355 13.93 -19.58 -7.01
CA LYS A 355 14.04 -18.22 -7.57
C LYS A 355 13.79 -18.18 -9.08
N LEU A 356 14.15 -19.22 -9.82
CA LEU A 356 13.85 -19.31 -11.25
C LEU A 356 12.34 -19.38 -11.53
N PHE A 357 11.60 -20.24 -10.81
CA PHE A 357 10.14 -20.30 -10.95
C PHE A 357 9.42 -19.09 -10.34
N GLU A 358 9.98 -18.45 -9.30
CA GLU A 358 9.53 -17.14 -8.81
C GLU A 358 9.63 -16.07 -9.92
N ARG A 359 10.71 -16.08 -10.71
CA ARG A 359 10.88 -15.18 -11.87
C ARG A 359 9.84 -15.45 -12.97
N VAL A 360 9.60 -16.72 -13.33
CA VAL A 360 8.52 -17.10 -14.27
C VAL A 360 7.17 -16.58 -13.77
N HIS A 361 6.88 -16.77 -12.48
CA HIS A 361 5.65 -16.27 -11.85
C HIS A 361 5.55 -14.74 -11.90
N LEU A 362 6.64 -14.02 -11.62
CA LEU A 362 6.73 -12.55 -11.73
C LEU A 362 6.44 -12.05 -13.15
N VAL A 363 6.99 -12.71 -14.17
CA VAL A 363 6.75 -12.37 -15.59
C VAL A 363 5.33 -12.72 -16.02
N PHE A 364 4.80 -13.89 -15.63
CA PHE A 364 3.44 -14.28 -15.98
C PHE A 364 2.40 -13.33 -15.38
N TYR A 365 2.49 -13.09 -14.06
CA TYR A 365 1.53 -12.27 -13.31
C TYR A 365 1.83 -10.76 -13.35
N ARG A 366 2.93 -10.35 -14.00
CA ARG A 366 3.41 -8.95 -14.10
C ARG A 366 3.26 -8.21 -12.76
N SER A 367 3.81 -8.83 -11.73
CA SER A 367 3.54 -8.44 -10.34
C SER A 367 4.73 -7.74 -9.70
N THR A 368 4.44 -6.83 -8.77
CA THR A 368 5.41 -6.16 -7.89
C THR A 368 5.60 -6.92 -6.57
N GLU A 369 4.75 -7.92 -6.30
CA GLU A 369 4.66 -8.68 -5.04
C GLU A 369 4.29 -10.15 -5.34
N TRP A 370 4.67 -11.09 -4.48
CA TRP A 370 4.38 -12.53 -4.62
C TRP A 370 3.31 -12.99 -3.62
N THR A 371 2.34 -13.81 -4.07
CA THR A 371 1.24 -14.35 -3.25
C THR A 371 0.93 -15.81 -3.63
N GLU A 372 0.57 -16.65 -2.66
CA GLU A 372 0.16 -18.05 -2.91
C GLU A 372 -1.22 -18.14 -3.59
N LYS A 373 -2.04 -17.11 -3.41
CA LYS A 373 -3.41 -17.00 -3.93
C LYS A 373 -3.44 -16.77 -5.44
N SER A 374 -2.47 -16.04 -6.02
CA SER A 374 -2.51 -15.64 -7.43
C SER A 374 -2.49 -16.81 -8.40
N LEU A 375 -1.88 -17.93 -8.00
CA LEU A 375 -1.75 -19.12 -8.84
C LEU A 375 -3.12 -19.63 -9.30
N THR A 376 -4.06 -19.86 -8.38
CA THR A 376 -5.35 -20.49 -8.72
C THR A 376 -6.42 -19.50 -9.18
N THR A 377 -6.32 -18.22 -8.84
CA THR A 377 -7.42 -17.24 -9.07
C THR A 377 -7.80 -17.10 -10.54
N ILE A 378 -6.86 -17.12 -11.49
CA ILE A 378 -7.17 -17.06 -12.94
C ILE A 378 -8.00 -18.28 -13.36
N ILE A 379 -7.61 -19.49 -12.93
CA ILE A 379 -8.34 -20.71 -13.28
C ILE A 379 -9.73 -20.71 -12.62
N LEU A 380 -9.84 -20.34 -11.34
CA LEU A 380 -11.12 -20.22 -10.65
C LEU A 380 -12.05 -19.19 -11.30
N ALA A 381 -11.54 -18.05 -11.75
CA ALA A 381 -12.32 -17.04 -12.46
C ALA A 381 -12.86 -17.55 -13.81
N LYS A 382 -12.07 -18.34 -14.55
CA LYS A 382 -12.50 -19.02 -15.79
C LYS A 382 -13.63 -20.05 -15.56
N ILE A 383 -13.64 -20.71 -14.40
CA ILE A 383 -14.63 -21.75 -14.05
C ILE A 383 -15.91 -21.13 -13.47
N ALA A 384 -15.83 -19.95 -12.84
CA ALA A 384 -16.94 -19.34 -12.10
C ALA A 384 -18.18 -18.97 -12.95
N ARG A 385 -18.15 -19.14 -14.29
CA ARG A 385 -19.26 -18.90 -15.24
C ARG A 385 -19.99 -17.56 -15.05
N ARG A 386 -19.28 -16.53 -14.59
CA ARG A 386 -19.82 -15.16 -14.46
C ARG A 386 -19.80 -14.47 -15.83
N HIS A 387 -20.71 -13.53 -16.04
CA HIS A 387 -20.61 -12.59 -17.16
C HIS A 387 -19.60 -11.50 -16.83
N PHE A 388 -18.70 -11.22 -17.77
CA PHE A 388 -17.66 -10.19 -17.66
C PHE A 388 -17.89 -9.09 -18.70
N PRO A 389 -17.43 -7.86 -18.45
CA PRO A 389 -17.50 -6.77 -19.40
C PRO A 389 -16.79 -7.10 -20.73
N GLU A 390 -17.25 -6.49 -21.82
CA GLU A 390 -16.62 -6.65 -23.13
C GLU A 390 -15.45 -5.67 -23.30
N TYR A 391 -14.23 -6.18 -23.47
CA TYR A 391 -12.99 -5.40 -23.72
C TYR A 391 -11.96 -6.21 -24.52
N ILE A 392 -10.96 -5.51 -25.07
CA ILE A 392 -9.86 -6.14 -25.81
C ILE A 392 -8.78 -6.62 -24.84
N VAL A 393 -8.56 -7.93 -24.80
CA VAL A 393 -7.44 -8.54 -24.08
C VAL A 393 -6.15 -8.35 -24.88
N CYS A 394 -5.10 -7.84 -24.23
CA CYS A 394 -3.81 -7.54 -24.83
C CYS A 394 -2.67 -7.88 -23.85
N ARG A 395 -2.01 -9.01 -24.11
CA ARG A 395 -0.73 -9.41 -23.51
C ARG A 395 0.37 -9.16 -24.56
N THR A 396 1.48 -8.55 -24.13
CA THR A 396 2.66 -8.29 -24.98
C THR A 396 3.94 -8.71 -24.26
N SER A 397 4.87 -9.32 -24.99
CA SER A 397 6.19 -9.73 -24.47
C SER A 397 7.18 -8.57 -24.31
N THR A 398 6.76 -7.35 -24.60
CA THR A 398 7.61 -6.15 -24.67
C THR A 398 7.84 -5.44 -23.33
N ILE A 399 7.18 -5.86 -22.24
CA ILE A 399 7.35 -5.25 -20.90
C ILE A 399 8.80 -5.37 -20.42
N PHE A 400 9.40 -6.55 -20.60
CA PHE A 400 10.81 -6.78 -20.29
C PHE A 400 11.61 -6.89 -21.59
N MET A 401 12.29 -5.80 -21.96
CA MET A 401 13.07 -5.73 -23.20
C MET A 401 14.28 -6.68 -23.23
N SER A 402 14.80 -7.09 -22.07
CA SER A 402 15.94 -7.99 -21.96
C SER A 402 16.00 -8.67 -20.59
N ARG A 403 16.78 -9.76 -20.51
CA ARG A 403 17.16 -10.44 -19.26
C ARG A 403 17.76 -9.48 -18.23
N LEU A 404 18.64 -8.57 -18.64
CA LEU A 404 19.23 -7.56 -17.75
C LEU A 404 18.16 -6.63 -17.17
N HIS A 405 17.23 -6.15 -17.98
CA HIS A 405 16.14 -5.28 -17.49
C HIS A 405 15.24 -6.00 -16.48
N LEU A 406 14.93 -7.28 -16.72
CA LEU A 406 14.17 -8.12 -15.79
C LEU A 406 14.92 -8.31 -14.46
N LEU A 407 16.22 -8.63 -14.49
CA LEU A 407 17.03 -8.84 -13.28
C LEU A 407 17.25 -7.54 -12.47
N GLU A 408 17.42 -6.39 -13.15
CA GLU A 408 17.49 -5.09 -12.49
C GLU A 408 16.14 -4.75 -11.82
N TYR A 409 15.01 -5.03 -12.48
CA TYR A 409 13.67 -4.83 -11.91
C TYR A 409 13.40 -5.76 -10.71
N GLU A 410 13.73 -7.05 -10.83
CA GLU A 410 13.64 -8.04 -9.75
C GLU A 410 14.45 -7.60 -8.51
N THR A 411 15.66 -7.08 -8.73
CA THR A 411 16.52 -6.53 -7.66
C THR A 411 15.91 -5.25 -7.05
N ALA A 412 15.34 -4.37 -7.88
CA ALA A 412 14.72 -3.12 -7.43
C ALA A 412 13.46 -3.36 -6.57
N ILE A 413 12.59 -4.31 -6.94
CA ILE A 413 11.40 -4.63 -6.13
C ILE A 413 11.74 -5.34 -4.81
N ARG A 414 12.80 -6.18 -4.77
CA ARG A 414 13.28 -6.78 -3.52
C ARG A 414 13.79 -5.71 -2.55
N MET A 415 14.61 -4.78 -3.05
CA MET A 415 15.10 -3.64 -2.26
C MET A 415 13.96 -2.71 -1.80
N GLU A 416 12.96 -2.47 -2.65
CA GLU A 416 11.75 -1.75 -2.28
C GLU A 416 11.02 -2.44 -1.12
N ALA A 417 10.87 -3.77 -1.17
CA ALA A 417 10.23 -4.56 -0.13
C ALA A 417 11.01 -4.57 1.19
N GLU A 418 12.34 -4.56 1.16
CA GLU A 418 13.20 -4.42 2.35
C GLU A 418 13.03 -3.05 3.01
N VAL A 419 13.09 -1.97 2.21
CA VAL A 419 12.89 -0.59 2.67
C VAL A 419 11.47 -0.37 3.19
N ASP A 420 10.47 -1.02 2.60
CA ASP A 420 9.10 -1.08 3.11
C ASP A 420 9.03 -1.79 4.46
N ALA A 421 9.64 -2.98 4.60
CA ALA A 421 9.59 -3.76 5.84
C ALA A 421 10.15 -3.00 7.07
N TRP A 422 11.18 -2.16 6.88
CA TRP A 422 11.76 -1.39 7.98
C TRP A 422 10.84 -0.27 8.49
N GLU A 423 9.95 0.26 7.66
CA GLU A 423 8.98 1.28 8.07
C GLU A 423 7.95 0.74 9.08
N PHE A 424 7.67 -0.57 9.03
CA PHE A 424 6.78 -1.27 9.95
C PHE A 424 7.50 -1.80 11.21
N SER A 425 8.81 -1.99 11.14
CA SER A 425 9.61 -2.27 12.34
C SER A 425 9.67 -1.03 13.26
N SER A 426 9.87 -1.24 14.56
CA SER A 426 9.96 -0.18 15.59
C SER A 426 10.82 1.00 15.12
N PRO A 427 10.46 2.26 15.47
CA PRO A 427 11.00 3.46 14.82
C PRO A 427 12.53 3.37 14.68
N PRO A 428 13.06 3.44 13.45
CA PRO A 428 14.46 3.10 13.19
C PRO A 428 15.36 4.01 14.01
N GLY A 429 16.19 3.39 14.85
CA GLY A 429 17.29 4.09 15.51
C GLY A 429 18.31 4.59 14.49
N ASP A 430 19.35 5.28 14.97
CA ASP A 430 20.37 5.90 14.11
C ASP A 430 20.98 4.93 13.07
N GLU A 431 21.08 3.64 13.39
CA GLU A 431 21.54 2.60 12.46
C GLU A 431 20.61 2.43 11.25
N GLY A 432 19.29 2.36 11.46
CA GLY A 432 18.32 2.23 10.38
C GLY A 432 18.23 3.49 9.51
N LEU A 433 18.41 4.68 10.11
CA LEU A 433 18.49 5.94 9.36
C LEU A 433 19.75 5.97 8.48
N ARG A 434 20.91 5.57 9.00
CA ARG A 434 22.16 5.47 8.22
C ARG A 434 22.05 4.44 7.10
N LEU A 435 21.43 3.29 7.37
CA LEU A 435 21.30 2.23 6.40
C LEU A 435 20.38 2.63 5.23
N MET A 436 19.30 3.37 5.49
CA MET A 436 18.47 3.96 4.43
C MET A 436 19.23 5.00 3.60
N VAL A 437 20.09 5.82 4.22
CA VAL A 437 20.98 6.74 3.48
C VAL A 437 21.97 5.97 2.59
N ASN A 438 22.56 4.88 3.09
CA ASN A 438 23.45 4.03 2.29
C ASN A 438 22.74 3.40 1.08
N ILE A 439 21.49 2.95 1.23
CA ILE A 439 20.66 2.45 0.12
C ILE A 439 20.40 3.58 -0.89
N PHE A 440 20.00 4.76 -0.40
CA PHE A 440 19.77 5.93 -1.26
C PHE A 440 21.01 6.29 -2.09
N GLU A 441 22.19 6.42 -1.48
CA GLU A 441 23.41 6.81 -2.20
C GLU A 441 23.84 5.78 -3.27
N LYS A 442 23.52 4.48 -3.09
CA LYS A 442 23.71 3.46 -4.13
C LYS A 442 22.73 3.61 -5.29
N VAL A 443 21.45 3.80 -4.99
CA VAL A 443 20.36 3.81 -5.99
C VAL A 443 20.30 5.12 -6.79
N TYR A 444 20.54 6.25 -6.12
CA TYR A 444 20.30 7.59 -6.64
C TYR A 444 21.01 7.93 -7.98
N PRO A 445 22.29 7.54 -8.21
CA PRO A 445 22.94 7.77 -9.51
C PRO A 445 22.27 7.01 -10.67
N ARG A 446 21.91 5.74 -10.48
CA ARG A 446 21.23 4.94 -11.51
C ARG A 446 19.78 5.40 -11.71
N TRP A 447 19.10 5.80 -10.64
CA TRP A 447 17.77 6.41 -10.72
C TRP A 447 17.73 7.63 -11.64
N LYS A 448 18.70 8.55 -11.55
CA LYS A 448 18.78 9.71 -12.46
C LYS A 448 18.89 9.31 -13.92
N ILE A 449 19.75 8.35 -14.24
CA ILE A 449 19.89 7.81 -15.60
C ILE A 449 18.57 7.20 -16.09
N LEU A 450 17.89 6.41 -15.25
CA LEU A 450 16.60 5.80 -15.59
C LEU A 450 15.49 6.83 -15.82
N VAL A 451 15.48 7.95 -15.08
CA VAL A 451 14.54 9.06 -15.32
C VAL A 451 14.79 9.72 -16.69
N GLU A 452 16.06 9.92 -17.07
CA GLU A 452 16.41 10.47 -18.40
C GLU A 452 16.08 9.48 -19.55
N GLU A 453 16.42 8.20 -19.39
CA GLU A 453 16.08 7.13 -20.33
C GLU A 453 14.55 7.04 -20.55
N GLU A 454 13.77 7.10 -19.47
CA GLU A 454 12.32 7.00 -19.53
C GLU A 454 11.66 8.28 -20.07
N GLN A 455 12.23 9.46 -19.81
CA GLN A 455 11.79 10.72 -20.42
C GLN A 455 11.98 10.70 -21.94
N HIS A 456 13.03 10.04 -22.43
CA HIS A 456 13.22 9.85 -23.86
C HIS A 456 12.15 8.95 -24.47
N LYS A 457 11.77 7.85 -23.80
CA LYS A 457 10.68 6.96 -24.25
C LYS A 457 9.32 7.67 -24.28
N GLU A 458 9.01 8.52 -23.30
CA GLU A 458 7.78 9.34 -23.30
C GLU A 458 7.66 10.28 -24.51
N HIS A 459 8.78 10.63 -25.15
CA HIS A 459 8.79 11.48 -26.33
C HIS A 459 8.90 10.72 -27.66
N THR A 460 9.13 9.39 -27.64
CA THR A 460 9.54 8.64 -28.84
C THR A 460 8.93 7.24 -29.01
N VAL A 461 8.38 6.65 -27.95
CA VAL A 461 7.92 5.24 -27.92
C VAL A 461 6.45 5.11 -27.54
N TYR A 462 5.97 5.88 -26.56
CA TYR A 462 4.58 5.77 -26.09
C TYR A 462 3.63 6.65 -26.92
N GLU A 463 2.55 6.05 -27.43
CA GLU A 463 1.59 6.73 -28.32
C GLU A 463 0.17 6.83 -27.75
N MET A 464 -0.29 5.85 -26.97
CA MET A 464 -1.67 5.71 -26.47
C MET A 464 -1.77 5.80 -24.94
N GLY A 465 -0.83 6.50 -24.29
CA GLY A 465 -0.82 6.68 -22.83
C GLY A 465 -0.34 5.48 -22.02
N GLU A 466 0.01 4.36 -22.65
CA GLU A 466 0.47 3.12 -22.00
C GLU A 466 1.72 3.30 -21.14
N GLY A 467 2.53 4.34 -21.39
CA GLY A 467 3.72 4.66 -20.61
C GLY A 467 3.45 4.81 -19.11
N ALA A 468 2.31 5.39 -18.72
CA ALA A 468 1.95 5.55 -17.31
C ALA A 468 1.79 4.20 -16.57
N TYR A 469 1.17 3.20 -17.22
CA TYR A 469 1.03 1.87 -16.65
C TYR A 469 2.33 1.05 -16.76
N LEU A 470 3.00 1.09 -17.92
CA LEU A 470 4.18 0.28 -18.21
C LEU A 470 5.39 0.66 -17.34
N ARG A 471 5.55 1.94 -16.97
CA ARG A 471 6.60 2.41 -16.06
C ARG A 471 6.66 1.65 -14.74
N ARG A 472 5.53 1.14 -14.27
CA ARG A 472 5.44 0.36 -13.02
C ARG A 472 6.26 -0.93 -13.05
N PHE A 473 6.62 -1.42 -14.23
CA PHE A 473 7.45 -2.61 -14.46
C PHE A 473 8.91 -2.27 -14.81
N THR A 474 9.34 -1.03 -14.53
CA THR A 474 10.73 -0.57 -14.72
C THR A 474 11.44 -0.39 -13.36
N PRO A 475 12.77 -0.59 -13.28
CA PRO A 475 13.53 -0.30 -12.07
C PRO A 475 13.35 1.14 -11.56
N GLY A 476 13.16 2.10 -12.49
CA GLY A 476 12.97 3.52 -12.18
C GLY A 476 11.76 3.78 -11.28
N HIS A 477 10.68 3.01 -11.39
CA HIS A 477 9.50 3.16 -10.54
C HIS A 477 9.80 2.76 -9.08
N SER A 478 10.43 1.60 -8.86
CA SER A 478 10.81 1.12 -7.52
C SER A 478 11.90 2.01 -6.89
N TYR A 479 12.92 2.38 -7.67
CA TYR A 479 13.94 3.31 -7.22
C TYR A 479 13.37 4.70 -6.88
N THR A 480 12.36 5.21 -7.61
CA THR A 480 11.68 6.46 -7.22
C THR A 480 11.00 6.35 -5.86
N ARG A 481 10.43 5.19 -5.48
CA ARG A 481 9.84 4.98 -4.15
C ARG A 481 10.90 4.95 -3.05
N ILE A 482 12.05 4.30 -3.29
CA ILE A 482 13.20 4.30 -2.39
C ILE A 482 13.72 5.73 -2.19
N VAL A 483 13.88 6.48 -3.28
CA VAL A 483 14.29 7.89 -3.26
C VAL A 483 13.29 8.77 -2.52
N HIS A 484 11.99 8.61 -2.77
CA HIS A 484 10.92 9.27 -1.99
C HIS A 484 11.07 9.02 -0.49
N LYS A 485 11.35 7.78 -0.08
CA LYS A 485 11.49 7.38 1.32
C LYS A 485 12.75 7.92 2.00
N ALA A 486 13.79 8.29 1.23
CA ALA A 486 14.98 8.95 1.77
C ALA A 486 14.69 10.39 2.23
N ALA A 487 13.76 11.11 1.59
CA ALA A 487 13.42 12.50 1.96
C ALA A 487 13.04 12.69 3.45
N PRO A 488 12.06 11.96 4.03
CA PRO A 488 11.77 12.08 5.47
C PRO A 488 12.90 11.59 6.38
N VAL A 489 13.82 10.75 5.89
CA VAL A 489 15.03 10.35 6.65
C VAL A 489 16.01 11.52 6.75
N PHE A 490 16.26 12.25 5.67
CA PHE A 490 17.02 13.51 5.72
C PHE A 490 16.39 14.52 6.69
N GLY A 491 15.06 14.61 6.73
CA GLY A 491 14.33 15.42 7.70
C GLY A 491 14.57 14.99 9.16
N LYS A 492 14.53 13.69 9.47
CA LYS A 492 14.85 13.15 10.81
C LYS A 492 16.31 13.42 11.22
N LEU A 493 17.23 13.33 10.27
CA LEU A 493 18.66 13.64 10.44
C LEU A 493 18.96 15.15 10.47
N LYS A 494 17.93 16.02 10.44
CA LYS A 494 18.02 17.50 10.39
C LYS A 494 18.73 18.05 9.14
N GLN A 495 18.90 17.23 8.11
CA GLN A 495 19.50 17.58 6.82
C GLN A 495 18.47 18.22 5.87
N HIS A 496 17.77 19.24 6.37
CA HIS A 496 16.61 19.84 5.68
C HIS A 496 16.93 20.49 4.33
N LEU A 497 18.18 20.90 4.09
CA LEU A 497 18.64 21.36 2.77
C LEU A 497 18.60 20.21 1.76
N ARG A 498 19.14 19.04 2.12
CA ARG A 498 19.13 17.83 1.28
C ARG A 498 17.72 17.30 1.06
N GLU A 499 16.88 17.38 2.09
CA GLU A 499 15.45 17.07 1.99
C GLU A 499 14.74 17.99 0.97
N HIS A 500 15.02 19.30 0.98
CA HIS A 500 14.45 20.26 0.05
C HIS A 500 14.95 20.07 -1.40
N GLU A 501 16.26 19.85 -1.58
CA GLU A 501 16.85 19.49 -2.88
C GLU A 501 16.14 18.27 -3.47
N LEU A 502 16.03 17.18 -2.70
CA LEU A 502 15.46 15.93 -3.20
C LEU A 502 13.96 16.04 -3.53
N LEU A 503 13.19 16.79 -2.73
CA LEU A 503 11.79 17.09 -3.04
C LEU A 503 11.63 17.98 -4.28
N THR A 504 12.66 18.77 -4.63
CA THR A 504 12.66 19.55 -5.86
C THR A 504 12.91 18.62 -7.06
N GLU A 505 13.94 17.76 -7.01
CA GLU A 505 14.20 16.78 -8.08
C GLU A 505 13.02 15.81 -8.30
N LEU A 506 12.35 15.37 -7.22
CA LEU A 506 11.14 14.54 -7.30
C LEU A 506 9.93 15.26 -7.92
N LEU A 507 9.84 16.58 -7.79
CA LEU A 507 8.79 17.41 -8.40
C LEU A 507 9.11 17.81 -9.85
N ASP A 508 10.39 17.91 -10.20
CA ASP A 508 10.84 18.24 -11.57
C ASP A 508 10.60 17.07 -12.53
N GLN A 509 10.84 15.82 -12.11
CA GLN A 509 10.41 14.64 -12.86
C GLN A 509 8.87 14.48 -12.81
N ARG A 510 8.27 13.99 -13.90
CA ARG A 510 6.81 13.80 -14.04
C ARG A 510 6.38 12.38 -14.42
N LEU A 511 7.32 11.43 -14.43
CA LEU A 511 7.12 10.11 -15.00
C LEU A 511 6.68 9.07 -13.96
N PHE A 512 7.16 9.23 -12.73
CA PHE A 512 7.02 8.24 -11.66
C PHE A 512 6.33 8.84 -10.42
N HIS A 513 5.46 8.03 -9.80
CA HIS A 513 4.69 8.37 -8.59
C HIS A 513 3.89 9.71 -8.66
N PRO A 514 3.14 10.00 -9.75
CA PRO A 514 2.40 11.27 -9.89
C PRO A 514 1.44 11.55 -8.72
N ALA A 515 0.78 10.52 -8.17
CA ALA A 515 -0.10 10.65 -7.01
C ALA A 515 0.59 11.25 -5.76
N ARG A 516 1.92 11.16 -5.66
CA ARG A 516 2.67 11.68 -4.50
C ARG A 516 2.99 13.17 -4.61
N ARG A 517 2.81 13.80 -5.77
CA ARG A 517 3.21 15.20 -6.02
C ARG A 517 2.60 16.20 -5.05
N GLY A 518 1.33 16.05 -4.69
CA GLY A 518 0.69 16.91 -3.68
C GLY A 518 1.36 16.84 -2.30
N SER A 519 1.79 15.64 -1.87
CA SER A 519 2.56 15.48 -0.62
C SER A 519 3.94 16.15 -0.69
N TRP A 520 4.59 16.10 -1.87
CA TRP A 520 5.87 16.78 -2.11
C TRP A 520 5.73 18.31 -2.07
N TYR A 521 4.71 18.89 -2.72
CA TYR A 521 4.41 20.32 -2.63
C TYR A 521 4.15 20.77 -1.18
N GLN A 522 3.33 20.02 -0.43
CA GLN A 522 3.04 20.32 0.97
C GLN A 522 4.30 20.31 1.85
N ARG A 523 5.18 19.31 1.68
CA ARG A 523 6.44 19.19 2.44
C ARG A 523 7.48 20.22 2.01
N LYS A 524 7.62 20.51 0.70
CA LYS A 524 8.53 21.54 0.19
C LYS A 524 8.13 22.93 0.72
N ALA A 525 6.85 23.30 0.64
CA ALA A 525 6.35 24.57 1.18
C ALA A 525 6.48 24.68 2.71
N LEU A 526 6.50 23.56 3.45
CA LEU A 526 6.86 23.52 4.87
C LEU A 526 8.34 23.85 5.11
N LEU A 527 9.24 23.24 4.33
CA LEU A 527 10.69 23.45 4.45
C LEU A 527 11.07 24.90 4.10
N GLU A 528 10.47 25.43 3.04
CA GLU A 528 10.62 26.82 2.60
C GLU A 528 10.11 27.82 3.65
N GLU A 529 8.99 27.56 4.32
CA GLU A 529 8.48 28.46 5.37
C GLU A 529 9.40 28.49 6.61
N HIS A 530 9.94 27.34 7.02
CA HIS A 530 10.49 27.14 8.36
C HIS A 530 12.01 26.99 8.43
N TYR A 531 12.66 26.33 7.46
CA TYR A 531 14.06 25.91 7.56
C TYR A 531 14.97 26.61 6.55
N MET A 532 14.55 26.72 5.29
CA MET A 532 15.35 27.35 4.23
C MET A 532 15.81 28.79 4.54
N PRO A 533 15.06 29.66 5.26
CA PRO A 533 15.55 31.00 5.62
C PRO A 533 16.88 31.02 6.40
N ALA A 534 17.25 29.92 7.06
CA ALA A 534 18.48 29.79 7.84
C ALA A 534 19.50 28.82 7.23
N LEU A 535 19.10 28.01 6.24
CA LEU A 535 19.93 26.98 5.60
C LEU A 535 20.28 27.29 4.14
N ASP A 536 19.69 28.33 3.56
CA ASP A 536 20.02 28.84 2.23
C ASP A 536 21.53 29.15 2.12
N PRO A 537 22.30 28.44 1.27
CA PRO A 537 23.73 28.66 1.14
C PRO A 537 24.08 29.99 0.46
N ASN A 538 23.14 30.60 -0.28
CA ASN A 538 23.35 31.84 -1.03
C ASN A 538 22.23 32.85 -0.71
N PRO A 539 22.14 33.34 0.54
CA PRO A 539 21.02 34.15 0.99
C PRO A 539 20.94 35.48 0.24
N LYS A 540 19.80 35.72 -0.42
CA LYS A 540 19.54 36.92 -1.23
C LYS A 540 19.54 38.21 -0.41
N PHE A 541 19.25 38.13 0.89
CA PHE A 541 19.22 39.27 1.80
C PHE A 541 20.04 38.97 3.06
N THR A 542 20.89 39.92 3.46
CA THR A 542 21.67 39.84 4.70
C THR A 542 20.81 40.03 5.95
N ASP A 543 19.65 40.67 5.83
CA ASP A 543 18.67 40.82 6.91
C ASP A 543 17.83 39.53 7.08
N PRO A 544 17.87 38.87 8.26
CA PRO A 544 17.09 37.66 8.52
C PRO A 544 15.58 37.83 8.38
N GLU A 545 15.01 39.02 8.60
CA GLU A 545 13.57 39.22 8.44
C GLU A 545 13.17 39.30 6.96
N GLN A 546 13.94 40.04 6.16
CA GLN A 546 13.79 40.06 4.69
C GLN A 546 14.00 38.68 4.07
N GLN A 547 14.99 37.92 4.54
CA GLN A 547 15.24 36.55 4.07
C GLN A 547 14.08 35.60 4.42
N LYS A 548 13.55 35.65 5.65
CA LYS A 548 12.32 34.94 6.04
C LYS A 548 11.11 35.37 5.20
N LYS A 549 11.02 36.64 4.82
CA LYS A 549 9.94 37.16 3.95
C LYS A 549 10.11 36.70 2.50
N HIS A 550 11.35 36.56 2.02
CA HIS A 550 11.66 36.05 0.68
C HIS A 550 11.22 34.59 0.54
N TRP A 551 11.67 33.72 1.44
CA TRP A 551 11.33 32.30 1.41
C TRP A 551 9.84 32.01 1.64
N LYS A 552 9.13 32.82 2.45
CA LYS A 552 7.67 32.76 2.53
C LYS A 552 6.96 33.06 1.19
N LYS A 553 7.54 33.88 0.31
CA LYS A 553 6.99 34.08 -1.04
C LYS A 553 7.27 32.88 -1.95
N ILE A 554 8.42 32.22 -1.78
CA ILE A 554 8.72 30.97 -2.48
C ILE A 554 7.71 29.89 -2.04
N ALA A 555 7.44 29.76 -0.73
CA ALA A 555 6.42 28.86 -0.20
C ALA A 555 4.99 29.14 -0.73
N VAL A 556 4.64 30.42 -0.97
CA VAL A 556 3.38 30.77 -1.66
C VAL A 556 3.40 30.26 -3.11
N ALA A 557 4.47 30.55 -3.87
CA ALA A 557 4.60 30.08 -5.25
C ALA A 557 4.62 28.54 -5.37
N THR A 558 5.22 27.83 -4.40
CA THR A 558 5.18 26.36 -4.32
C THR A 558 3.75 25.85 -4.07
N CYS A 559 2.95 26.53 -3.23
CA CYS A 559 1.53 26.21 -3.08
C CYS A 559 0.69 26.55 -4.32
N GLU A 560 0.94 27.69 -4.98
CA GLU A 560 0.29 28.06 -6.25
C GLU A 560 0.58 27.02 -7.35
N ALA A 561 1.85 26.63 -7.51
CA ALA A 561 2.27 25.60 -8.46
C ALA A 561 1.59 24.25 -8.16
N GLY A 562 1.51 23.84 -6.90
CA GLY A 562 0.81 22.61 -6.51
C GLY A 562 -0.70 22.62 -6.76
N LEU A 563 -1.36 23.79 -6.77
CA LEU A 563 -2.78 23.91 -7.13
C LEU A 563 -3.02 23.99 -8.65
N GLN A 564 -1.99 24.34 -9.43
CA GLN A 564 -2.01 24.41 -10.88
C GLN A 564 -1.51 23.11 -11.56
N ASP A 565 -0.79 22.26 -10.82
CA ASP A 565 -0.29 20.98 -11.31
C ASP A 565 -1.46 20.01 -11.58
N PRO A 566 -1.64 19.50 -12.83
CA PRO A 566 -2.73 18.60 -13.17
C PRO A 566 -2.65 17.24 -12.45
N ASP A 567 -1.44 16.83 -12.06
CA ASP A 567 -1.14 15.57 -11.40
C ASP A 567 -1.21 15.71 -9.86
N CYS A 568 -1.37 16.93 -9.34
CA CYS A 568 -1.67 17.11 -7.92
C CYS A 568 -3.12 16.74 -7.62
N HIS A 569 -3.31 15.54 -7.08
CA HIS A 569 -4.61 14.98 -6.72
C HIS A 569 -5.43 15.92 -5.81
N LEU A 570 -6.75 15.99 -6.06
CA LEU A 570 -7.66 16.94 -5.42
C LEU A 570 -7.64 16.86 -3.88
N ILE A 571 -7.36 15.68 -3.34
CA ILE A 571 -7.21 15.44 -1.89
C ILE A 571 -6.15 16.33 -1.21
N PHE A 572 -5.12 16.78 -1.92
CA PHE A 572 -4.07 17.63 -1.35
C PHE A 572 -4.38 19.13 -1.42
N HIS A 573 -5.40 19.54 -2.19
CA HIS A 573 -5.70 20.94 -2.47
C HIS A 573 -6.12 21.69 -1.20
N TYR A 574 -6.95 21.09 -0.34
CA TYR A 574 -7.42 21.70 0.91
C TYR A 574 -6.27 22.23 1.79
N ASP A 575 -5.25 21.41 2.04
CA ASP A 575 -4.12 21.79 2.90
C ASP A 575 -3.15 22.76 2.20
N LEU A 576 -3.02 22.70 0.88
CA LEU A 576 -2.28 23.70 0.09
C LEU A 576 -2.97 25.07 0.14
N GLN A 577 -4.28 25.13 -0.08
CA GLN A 577 -5.10 26.36 0.04
C GLN A 577 -5.01 26.95 1.45
N LYS A 578 -5.22 26.12 2.49
CA LYS A 578 -5.12 26.49 3.90
C LYS A 578 -3.74 27.02 4.28
N ARG A 579 -2.67 26.40 3.77
CA ARG A 579 -1.28 26.88 3.92
C ARG A 579 -1.07 28.23 3.22
N LEU A 580 -1.57 28.37 1.99
CA LEU A 580 -1.46 29.59 1.22
C LEU A 580 -2.14 30.76 1.94
N VAL A 581 -3.41 30.64 2.36
CA VAL A 581 -4.13 31.67 3.13
C VAL A 581 -3.36 32.07 4.42
N LYS A 582 -2.76 31.10 5.12
CA LYS A 582 -1.91 31.35 6.29
C LYS A 582 -0.64 32.14 5.94
N LEU A 583 0.01 31.83 4.83
CA LEU A 583 1.21 32.53 4.34
C LEU A 583 0.89 33.95 3.87
N GLU A 584 -0.21 34.15 3.13
CA GLU A 584 -0.66 35.48 2.68
C GLU A 584 -0.93 36.42 3.85
N LYS A 585 -1.60 35.92 4.91
CA LYS A 585 -1.84 36.65 6.15
C LYS A 585 -0.51 37.01 6.85
N LYS A 586 0.44 36.07 6.92
CA LYS A 586 1.80 36.32 7.46
C LYS A 586 2.61 37.34 6.63
N LEU A 587 2.43 37.35 5.31
CA LEU A 587 3.07 38.31 4.39
C LEU A 587 2.38 39.69 4.36
N ARG A 588 1.20 39.80 4.98
CA ARG A 588 0.32 40.99 4.95
C ARG A 588 -0.04 41.40 3.51
N ILE A 589 -0.32 40.41 2.66
CA ILE A 589 -0.78 40.66 1.28
C ILE A 589 -2.13 41.39 1.35
N PRO A 590 -2.32 42.53 0.63
CA PRO A 590 -3.59 43.25 0.63
C PRO A 590 -4.75 42.36 0.14
N ARG A 591 -5.93 42.44 0.76
CA ARG A 591 -7.09 41.56 0.46
C ARG A 591 -7.40 41.42 -1.04
N ARG A 592 -7.29 42.50 -1.83
CA ARG A 592 -7.48 42.49 -3.30
C ARG A 592 -6.47 41.65 -4.12
N LEU A 593 -5.38 41.20 -3.49
CA LEU A 593 -4.33 40.36 -4.08
C LEU A 593 -4.26 38.98 -3.41
N GLN A 594 -5.09 38.74 -2.39
CA GLN A 594 -5.25 37.43 -1.79
C GLN A 594 -6.05 36.52 -2.72
N HIS A 595 -5.80 35.22 -2.61
CA HIS A 595 -6.55 34.23 -3.35
C HIS A 595 -7.95 34.07 -2.78
N ASP A 596 -8.92 33.92 -3.69
CA ASP A 596 -10.32 33.69 -3.36
C ASP A 596 -10.64 32.21 -3.57
N PHE A 597 -10.86 31.51 -2.46
CA PHE A 597 -11.34 30.14 -2.43
C PHE A 597 -12.83 30.06 -2.07
N GLY A 598 -13.62 31.13 -2.28
CA GLY A 598 -15.07 31.11 -2.03
C GLY A 598 -15.87 30.10 -2.88
N HIS A 599 -15.23 29.44 -3.85
CA HIS A 599 -15.76 28.28 -4.59
C HIS A 599 -15.47 26.93 -3.90
N VAL A 600 -14.72 26.93 -2.79
CA VAL A 600 -14.42 25.77 -1.94
C VAL A 600 -14.95 26.09 -0.55
N ASP A 601 -16.03 25.43 -0.14
CA ASP A 601 -16.57 25.65 1.21
C ASP A 601 -15.67 24.98 2.26
N LEU A 602 -14.67 25.74 2.73
CA LEU A 602 -13.80 25.42 3.87
C LEU A 602 -14.55 25.44 5.22
N GLN A 603 -15.87 25.24 5.19
CA GLN A 603 -16.75 25.24 6.34
C GLN A 603 -16.51 24.00 7.21
N LYS A 604 -16.86 24.09 8.49
CA LYS A 604 -16.92 22.92 9.36
C LYS A 604 -18.14 22.08 8.99
N PRO A 605 -18.09 20.74 9.13
CA PRO A 605 -19.29 19.92 9.02
C PRO A 605 -20.32 20.33 10.08
N ILE A 606 -21.60 20.10 9.76
CA ILE A 606 -22.74 20.38 10.62
C ILE A 606 -22.73 19.39 11.78
N GLU A 607 -22.98 19.82 13.02
CA GLU A 607 -23.09 18.91 14.17
C GLU A 607 -24.56 18.57 14.43
N HIS A 608 -24.91 17.28 14.30
CA HIS A 608 -26.21 16.73 14.68
C HIS A 608 -26.09 15.90 15.95
N THR A 609 -27.20 15.72 16.68
CA THR A 609 -27.26 14.88 17.88
C THR A 609 -28.57 14.11 17.90
N ILE A 610 -28.48 12.80 17.77
CA ILE A 610 -29.64 11.89 17.76
C ILE A 610 -29.67 11.10 19.07
N LYS A 611 -30.88 10.93 19.62
CA LYS A 611 -31.13 10.35 20.95
C LYS A 611 -31.96 9.07 20.84
N GLY A 612 -31.32 7.92 21.01
CA GLY A 612 -31.96 6.60 20.95
C GLY A 612 -31.85 5.82 22.26
N ILE A 613 -32.52 4.66 22.31
CA ILE A 613 -32.39 3.69 23.41
C ILE A 613 -31.26 2.72 23.07
N GLN A 614 -30.25 2.65 23.93
CA GLN A 614 -29.13 1.71 23.78
C GLN A 614 -29.45 0.40 24.52
N LEU A 615 -29.22 -0.73 23.87
CA LEU A 615 -29.39 -2.06 24.44
C LEU A 615 -28.01 -2.62 24.85
N LYS A 616 -27.85 -2.94 26.13
CA LYS A 616 -26.66 -3.63 26.66
C LYS A 616 -27.00 -5.08 26.92
N LYS A 617 -26.19 -5.98 26.36
CA LYS A 617 -26.24 -7.41 26.65
C LYS A 617 -25.05 -7.79 27.51
N ASP A 618 -25.28 -8.58 28.55
CA ASP A 618 -24.22 -9.04 29.45
C ASP A 618 -23.42 -10.18 28.80
N ILE A 619 -22.55 -9.81 27.86
CA ILE A 619 -21.69 -10.75 27.14
C ILE A 619 -20.61 -11.28 28.10
N ILE A 620 -20.92 -12.38 28.79
CA ILE A 620 -19.92 -13.20 29.48
C ILE A 620 -18.89 -13.65 28.44
N ALA A 621 -17.67 -13.13 28.53
CA ALA A 621 -16.58 -13.37 27.58
C ALA A 621 -16.09 -14.84 27.62
N LYS A 622 -16.80 -15.73 26.94
CA LYS A 622 -16.38 -17.12 26.73
C LYS A 622 -15.17 -17.17 25.80
N GLY A 623 -13.99 -17.31 26.39
CA GLY A 623 -12.77 -17.75 25.69
C GLY A 623 -12.07 -16.67 24.85
N GLY A 624 -11.56 -15.62 25.49
CA GLY A 624 -10.46 -14.80 24.96
C GLY A 624 -10.74 -13.91 23.73
N ARG A 625 -11.92 -13.99 23.11
CA ARG A 625 -12.34 -13.04 22.08
C ARG A 625 -12.59 -11.66 22.68
N GLN A 626 -12.11 -10.61 22.00
CA GLN A 626 -12.41 -9.23 22.37
C GLN A 626 -13.94 -9.02 22.34
N VAL A 627 -14.43 -8.25 23.32
CA VAL A 627 -15.83 -7.79 23.36
C VAL A 627 -16.06 -6.91 22.13
N SER A 628 -17.16 -7.15 21.40
CA SER A 628 -17.53 -6.35 20.23
C SER A 628 -17.68 -4.88 20.62
N THR A 629 -17.05 -3.98 19.87
CA THR A 629 -17.19 -2.53 20.04
C THR A 629 -18.48 -1.98 19.42
N LYS A 630 -19.20 -2.77 18.61
CA LYS A 630 -20.47 -2.35 18.00
C LYS A 630 -21.55 -2.24 19.08
N THR A 631 -22.21 -1.09 19.12
CA THR A 631 -23.31 -0.82 20.06
C THR A 631 -24.65 -1.21 19.43
N ILE A 632 -25.53 -1.82 20.23
CA ILE A 632 -26.87 -2.25 19.81
C ILE A 632 -27.88 -1.20 20.28
N TRP A 633 -28.85 -0.87 19.43
CA TRP A 633 -29.86 0.16 19.68
C TRP A 633 -31.26 -0.40 19.34
N LEU A 634 -32.30 0.26 19.83
CA LEU A 634 -33.68 -0.02 19.43
C LEU A 634 -34.11 0.97 18.34
N ASP A 635 -34.70 0.48 17.25
CA ASP A 635 -35.33 1.36 16.26
C ASP A 635 -36.75 1.76 16.71
N GLU A 636 -36.85 2.87 17.44
CA GLU A 636 -38.13 3.39 17.94
C GLU A 636 -39.06 3.97 16.86
N LEU A 637 -38.63 4.08 15.60
CA LEU A 637 -39.33 4.83 14.55
C LEU A 637 -39.74 3.99 13.34
N ASP A 638 -38.98 2.94 13.00
CA ASP A 638 -39.25 2.04 11.87
C ASP A 638 -39.72 0.66 12.37
N THR A 639 -38.81 -0.20 12.82
CA THR A 639 -39.11 -1.64 13.06
C THR A 639 -39.52 -2.02 14.48
N GLN A 640 -39.20 -1.22 15.51
CA GLN A 640 -39.24 -1.61 16.94
C GLN A 640 -38.30 -2.79 17.29
N GLU A 641 -37.29 -3.08 16.46
CA GLU A 641 -36.36 -4.20 16.65
C GLU A 641 -34.93 -3.71 17.01
N GLU A 642 -34.06 -4.66 17.35
CA GLU A 642 -32.64 -4.40 17.57
C GLU A 642 -31.94 -4.01 16.25
N CYS A 643 -31.25 -2.88 16.25
CA CYS A 643 -30.56 -2.34 15.09
C CYS A 643 -29.17 -1.80 15.45
N SER A 644 -28.40 -1.41 14.42
CA SER A 644 -27.13 -0.72 14.59
C SER A 644 -27.35 0.78 14.85
N VAL A 645 -26.32 1.48 15.31
CA VAL A 645 -26.40 2.92 15.58
C VAL A 645 -26.69 3.74 14.32
N GLU A 646 -26.15 3.29 13.18
CA GLU A 646 -26.32 3.93 11.87
C GLU A 646 -27.74 3.73 11.34
N ALA A 647 -28.33 2.55 11.54
CA ALA A 647 -29.73 2.27 11.20
C ALA A 647 -30.70 3.14 12.04
N MET A 648 -30.50 3.22 13.36
CA MET A 648 -31.30 4.10 14.24
C MET A 648 -31.21 5.57 13.82
N CYS A 649 -30.01 6.06 13.47
CA CYS A 649 -29.84 7.41 12.94
C CYS A 649 -30.54 7.59 11.57
N LEU A 650 -30.50 6.58 10.70
CA LEU A 650 -31.17 6.61 9.39
C LEU A 650 -32.70 6.68 9.54
N SER A 651 -33.29 5.94 10.47
CA SER A 651 -34.73 5.98 10.75
C SER A 651 -35.19 7.34 11.30
N GLN A 652 -34.37 8.00 12.13
CA GLN A 652 -34.60 9.40 12.51
C GLN A 652 -34.59 10.33 11.28
N TYR A 653 -33.59 10.24 10.40
CA TYR A 653 -33.56 11.06 9.17
C TYR A 653 -34.74 10.76 8.23
N ARG A 654 -35.21 9.52 8.14
CA ARG A 654 -36.44 9.15 7.40
C ARG A 654 -37.67 9.85 7.96
N SER A 655 -37.80 9.94 9.29
CA SER A 655 -38.90 10.68 9.94
C SER A 655 -38.88 12.20 9.63
N GLU A 656 -37.70 12.73 9.28
CA GLU A 656 -37.50 14.13 8.86
C GLU A 656 -37.65 14.34 7.34
N GLY A 657 -38.06 13.30 6.59
CA GLY A 657 -38.33 13.36 5.16
C GLY A 657 -37.10 13.15 4.26
N TRP A 658 -36.02 12.55 4.76
CA TRP A 658 -34.89 12.12 3.93
C TRP A 658 -35.05 10.67 3.46
N LYS A 659 -34.75 10.42 2.18
CA LYS A 659 -34.34 9.08 1.75
C LYS A 659 -32.86 8.87 2.08
N GLY A 660 -32.42 7.63 2.21
CA GLY A 660 -31.02 7.35 2.49
C GLY A 660 -30.66 5.86 2.57
N TYR A 661 -29.36 5.61 2.39
CA TYR A 661 -28.73 4.30 2.52
C TYR A 661 -27.59 4.36 3.55
N HIS A 662 -27.47 3.32 4.37
CA HIS A 662 -26.25 2.99 5.10
C HIS A 662 -25.41 2.06 4.23
N ALA A 663 -24.26 2.52 3.75
CA ALA A 663 -23.53 1.81 2.68
C ALA A 663 -21.99 1.88 2.79
N GLU A 664 -21.41 2.54 3.80
CA GLU A 664 -19.95 2.59 4.05
C GLU A 664 -19.11 2.96 2.80
N GLY A 665 -19.67 3.77 1.88
CA GLY A 665 -19.08 4.15 0.59
C GLY A 665 -19.40 3.26 -0.63
N GLY A 666 -20.02 2.10 -0.45
CA GLY A 666 -20.38 1.16 -1.52
C GLY A 666 -21.29 1.74 -2.60
N ILE A 667 -22.23 2.62 -2.22
CA ILE A 667 -23.09 3.34 -3.18
C ILE A 667 -22.32 4.34 -4.06
N ILE A 668 -21.26 4.98 -3.54
CA ILE A 668 -20.41 5.87 -4.34
C ILE A 668 -19.53 5.07 -5.31
N ARG A 669 -19.04 3.89 -4.89
CA ARG A 669 -18.40 2.93 -5.81
C ARG A 669 -19.35 2.46 -6.91
N THR A 670 -20.62 2.20 -6.57
CA THR A 670 -21.66 1.80 -7.53
C THR A 670 -21.95 2.91 -8.52
N LEU A 671 -22.19 4.15 -8.05
CA LEU A 671 -22.37 5.31 -8.93
C LEU A 671 -21.13 5.54 -9.82
N PHE A 672 -19.92 5.42 -9.29
CA PHE A 672 -18.70 5.52 -10.09
C PHE A 672 -18.64 4.44 -11.18
N ALA A 673 -18.93 3.19 -10.85
CA ALA A 673 -18.94 2.09 -11.82
C ALA A 673 -19.98 2.28 -12.93
N TYR A 674 -21.19 2.74 -12.62
CA TYR A 674 -22.17 3.14 -13.63
C TYR A 674 -21.70 4.33 -14.49
N LEU A 675 -21.19 5.39 -13.86
CA LEU A 675 -20.82 6.64 -14.54
C LEU A 675 -19.51 6.55 -15.35
N PHE A 676 -18.68 5.53 -15.11
CA PHE A 676 -17.39 5.33 -15.78
C PHE A 676 -17.27 3.98 -16.50
N TYR A 677 -18.36 3.21 -16.67
CA TYR A 677 -18.32 1.85 -17.26
C TYR A 677 -17.50 1.77 -18.57
N ASP A 678 -17.81 2.60 -19.55
CA ASP A 678 -17.11 2.68 -20.84
C ASP A 678 -15.65 3.16 -20.73
N ILE A 679 -15.32 3.94 -19.72
CA ILE A 679 -13.95 4.41 -19.45
C ILE A 679 -13.13 3.35 -18.69
N LEU A 680 -13.77 2.58 -17.80
CA LEU A 680 -13.13 1.45 -17.12
C LEU A 680 -12.66 0.40 -18.14
N PHE A 681 -13.47 0.14 -19.17
CA PHE A 681 -13.24 -0.91 -20.17
C PHE A 681 -12.72 -0.41 -21.53
N ILE A 682 -12.29 0.86 -21.62
CA ILE A 682 -11.57 1.36 -22.80
C ILE A 682 -10.23 0.61 -22.96
N TYR A 683 -9.83 0.38 -24.22
CA TYR A 683 -8.56 -0.26 -24.53
C TYR A 683 -7.38 0.60 -24.08
N ILE A 684 -6.59 0.08 -23.12
CA ILE A 684 -5.24 0.54 -22.80
C ILE A 684 -4.32 -0.69 -22.89
N PRO A 685 -3.17 -0.63 -23.61
CA PRO A 685 -2.25 -1.75 -23.74
C PRO A 685 -1.82 -2.35 -22.39
N ASN A 686 -1.73 -3.69 -22.31
CA ASN A 686 -1.29 -4.47 -21.14
C ASN A 686 -2.15 -4.40 -19.86
N VAL A 687 -3.19 -3.56 -19.82
CA VAL A 687 -4.09 -3.38 -18.68
C VAL A 687 -5.18 -4.47 -18.59
N PHE A 688 -5.53 -5.09 -19.71
CA PHE A 688 -6.43 -6.26 -19.78
C PHE A 688 -5.66 -7.48 -20.29
N GLN A 689 -5.41 -8.45 -19.41
CA GLN A 689 -4.58 -9.62 -19.67
C GLN A 689 -5.37 -10.92 -19.73
N THR A 690 -6.60 -10.92 -19.19
CA THR A 690 -7.53 -12.06 -19.26
C THR A 690 -8.96 -11.56 -19.50
N ALA A 691 -9.80 -12.39 -20.10
CA ALA A 691 -11.23 -12.09 -20.33
C ALA A 691 -12.11 -12.24 -19.06
N TYR A 692 -11.50 -12.35 -17.88
CA TYR A 692 -12.18 -12.59 -16.59
C TYR A 692 -11.97 -11.45 -15.59
N GLN A 693 -11.38 -10.34 -16.05
CA GLN A 693 -11.23 -9.13 -15.26
C GLN A 693 -12.57 -8.40 -15.09
N THR A 694 -12.84 -8.01 -13.86
CA THR A 694 -13.95 -7.14 -13.42
C THR A 694 -13.57 -5.64 -13.43
N CYS A 695 -12.28 -5.35 -13.65
CA CYS A 695 -11.73 -3.99 -13.74
C CYS A 695 -10.38 -3.97 -14.48
N PRO A 696 -9.92 -2.80 -14.94
CA PRO A 696 -8.58 -2.67 -15.51
C PRO A 696 -7.49 -2.77 -14.42
N LEU A 697 -6.37 -3.43 -14.72
CA LEU A 697 -5.27 -3.69 -13.75
C LEU A 697 -4.61 -2.43 -13.18
N ASP A 698 -4.83 -1.27 -13.79
CA ASP A 698 -4.29 0.00 -13.34
C ASP A 698 -5.21 0.75 -12.37
N LEU A 699 -6.50 0.36 -12.22
CA LEU A 699 -7.48 1.06 -11.37
C LEU A 699 -7.02 1.27 -9.92
N HIS A 700 -6.31 0.29 -9.35
CA HIS A 700 -5.81 0.34 -7.99
C HIS A 700 -4.41 1.00 -7.87
N THR A 701 -3.99 1.72 -8.90
CA THR A 701 -2.65 2.31 -9.07
C THR A 701 -2.77 3.79 -9.43
N ASP A 702 -1.68 4.53 -9.32
CA ASP A 702 -1.57 5.92 -9.74
C ASP A 702 -1.47 6.13 -11.27
N ALA A 703 -1.51 5.05 -12.06
CA ALA A 703 -1.53 5.10 -13.51
C ALA A 703 -2.94 5.22 -14.13
N PHE A 704 -4.03 4.88 -13.41
CA PHE A 704 -5.38 4.86 -13.97
C PHE A 704 -5.84 6.23 -14.48
N TYR A 705 -5.69 7.27 -13.65
CA TYR A 705 -6.12 8.62 -14.01
C TYR A 705 -5.25 9.23 -15.13
N PRO A 706 -3.90 9.19 -15.09
CA PRO A 706 -3.07 9.65 -16.20
C PRO A 706 -3.37 8.95 -17.54
N SER A 707 -3.51 7.61 -17.54
CA SER A 707 -3.74 6.82 -18.77
C SER A 707 -5.08 7.11 -19.46
N ARG A 708 -6.03 7.75 -18.77
CA ARG A 708 -7.38 8.09 -19.28
C ARG A 708 -7.76 9.53 -18.98
N ALA A 709 -6.77 10.42 -18.83
CA ALA A 709 -7.00 11.77 -18.32
C ALA A 709 -7.92 12.58 -19.24
N SER A 710 -7.89 12.34 -20.55
CA SER A 710 -8.75 13.01 -21.53
C SER A 710 -10.22 12.59 -21.34
N GLU A 711 -10.46 11.28 -21.33
CA GLU A 711 -11.76 10.62 -21.25
C GLU A 711 -12.43 10.91 -19.90
N ILE A 712 -11.66 10.79 -18.82
CA ILE A 712 -12.10 11.11 -17.47
C ILE A 712 -12.50 12.58 -17.39
N ASN A 713 -11.65 13.52 -17.81
CA ASN A 713 -12.00 14.94 -17.73
C ASN A 713 -13.18 15.32 -18.64
N HIS A 714 -13.38 14.64 -19.78
CA HIS A 714 -14.59 14.80 -20.60
C HIS A 714 -15.84 14.32 -19.84
N ARG A 715 -15.81 13.10 -19.28
CA ARG A 715 -16.91 12.54 -18.48
C ARG A 715 -17.25 13.39 -17.26
N LEU A 716 -16.26 13.97 -16.61
CA LEU A 716 -16.47 14.89 -15.50
C LEU A 716 -17.24 16.16 -15.94
N VAL A 717 -17.04 16.64 -17.17
CA VAL A 717 -17.83 17.75 -17.74
C VAL A 717 -19.25 17.29 -18.11
N GLU A 718 -19.45 16.08 -18.65
CA GLU A 718 -20.80 15.51 -18.87
C GLU A 718 -21.59 15.42 -17.56
N ILE A 719 -20.98 14.87 -16.50
CA ILE A 719 -21.56 14.77 -15.16
C ILE A 719 -21.85 16.17 -14.60
N ALA A 720 -20.93 17.13 -14.75
CA ALA A 720 -21.13 18.52 -14.31
C ALA A 720 -22.32 19.20 -15.00
N ASN A 721 -22.62 18.85 -16.25
CA ASN A 721 -23.79 19.32 -16.99
C ASN A 721 -25.09 18.54 -16.68
N GLY A 722 -25.05 17.54 -15.80
CA GLY A 722 -26.23 16.80 -15.34
C GLY A 722 -26.58 15.54 -16.14
N GLU A 723 -25.65 15.00 -16.94
CA GLU A 723 -25.89 13.79 -17.75
C GLU A 723 -25.91 12.48 -16.92
N ALA A 724 -25.53 12.53 -15.64
CA ALA A 724 -25.38 11.36 -14.78
C ALA A 724 -26.60 10.40 -14.75
N PRO A 725 -27.86 10.87 -14.59
CA PRO A 725 -29.06 10.03 -14.73
C PRO A 725 -29.14 9.21 -16.04
N ARG A 726 -28.76 9.79 -17.18
CA ARG A 726 -28.82 9.11 -18.48
C ARG A 726 -27.72 8.05 -18.61
N LEU A 727 -26.51 8.36 -18.13
CA LEU A 727 -25.39 7.43 -18.13
C LEU A 727 -25.69 6.19 -17.27
N ILE A 728 -26.27 6.39 -16.08
CA ILE A 728 -26.69 5.31 -15.17
C ILE A 728 -27.72 4.39 -15.86
N ARG A 729 -28.81 4.94 -16.41
CA ARG A 729 -29.82 4.12 -17.10
C ARG A 729 -29.27 3.36 -18.31
N LYS A 730 -28.43 4.00 -19.14
CA LYS A 730 -27.82 3.37 -20.32
C LYS A 730 -27.07 2.08 -19.96
N VAL A 731 -26.26 2.10 -18.90
CA VAL A 731 -25.48 0.93 -18.47
C VAL A 731 -26.36 -0.12 -17.81
N TRP A 732 -27.37 0.28 -17.03
CA TRP A 732 -28.35 -0.65 -16.47
C TRP A 732 -29.12 -1.39 -17.58
N GLU A 733 -29.60 -0.67 -18.60
CA GLU A 733 -30.33 -1.24 -19.75
C GLU A 733 -29.53 -2.28 -20.55
N SER A 734 -28.19 -2.14 -20.65
CA SER A 734 -27.36 -3.11 -21.40
C SER A 734 -26.81 -4.26 -20.55
N GLU A 735 -26.47 -4.03 -19.28
CA GLU A 735 -25.69 -4.98 -18.47
C GLU A 735 -26.47 -5.65 -17.33
N HIS A 736 -27.61 -5.09 -16.88
CA HIS A 736 -28.31 -5.58 -15.69
C HIS A 736 -28.85 -7.01 -15.86
N GLU A 737 -29.42 -7.35 -17.03
CA GLU A 737 -29.96 -8.70 -17.29
C GLU A 737 -28.88 -9.78 -17.22
N ARG A 738 -27.66 -9.47 -17.68
CA ARG A 738 -26.50 -10.36 -17.58
C ARG A 738 -25.90 -10.40 -16.17
N ARG A 739 -26.23 -9.41 -15.32
CA ARG A 739 -25.57 -9.11 -14.03
C ARG A 739 -24.04 -9.09 -14.18
N THR A 740 -23.56 -8.35 -15.18
CA THR A 740 -22.14 -8.26 -15.53
C THR A 740 -21.28 -7.90 -14.32
N SER A 741 -20.18 -8.62 -14.11
CA SER A 741 -19.33 -8.51 -12.92
C SER A 741 -18.32 -7.37 -13.07
N VAL A 742 -18.63 -6.22 -12.46
CA VAL A 742 -17.79 -5.01 -12.46
C VAL A 742 -17.38 -4.66 -11.03
N VAL A 743 -16.13 -4.23 -10.83
CA VAL A 743 -15.66 -3.82 -9.49
C VAL A 743 -16.48 -2.65 -8.93
N GLY A 744 -16.90 -2.75 -7.67
CA GLY A 744 -17.63 -1.70 -6.97
C GLY A 744 -19.09 -1.50 -7.43
N LEU A 745 -19.53 -2.17 -8.49
CA LEU A 745 -20.91 -2.15 -8.96
C LEU A 745 -21.76 -3.15 -8.15
N ASN A 746 -22.76 -2.65 -7.43
CA ASN A 746 -23.78 -3.49 -6.82
C ASN A 746 -25.10 -3.35 -7.58
N TRP A 747 -25.58 -4.48 -8.12
CA TRP A 747 -26.86 -4.60 -8.85
C TRP A 747 -28.08 -4.59 -7.93
N ASP A 748 -27.90 -4.70 -6.62
CA ASP A 748 -29.00 -4.82 -5.65
C ASP A 748 -29.46 -3.44 -5.10
N PHE A 749 -28.90 -2.34 -5.59
CA PHE A 749 -29.44 -0.99 -5.38
C PHE A 749 -30.52 -0.67 -6.41
N GLU A 750 -31.63 -0.09 -5.94
CA GLU A 750 -32.75 0.30 -6.80
C GLU A 750 -32.32 1.38 -7.82
N ILE A 751 -32.55 1.11 -9.10
CA ILE A 751 -32.05 1.97 -10.19
C ILE A 751 -32.67 3.37 -10.16
N ASP A 752 -33.94 3.49 -9.77
CA ASP A 752 -34.62 4.76 -9.67
C ASP A 752 -34.12 5.60 -8.48
N ASP A 753 -33.72 4.99 -7.36
CA ASP A 753 -33.08 5.69 -6.24
C ASP A 753 -31.67 6.17 -6.63
N LEU A 754 -30.88 5.38 -7.36
CA LEU A 754 -29.58 5.82 -7.88
C LEU A 754 -29.71 7.01 -8.86
N VAL A 755 -30.73 6.98 -9.72
CA VAL A 755 -31.04 8.06 -10.67
C VAL A 755 -31.57 9.31 -9.96
N GLU A 756 -32.41 9.16 -8.94
CA GLU A 756 -32.94 10.26 -8.13
C GLU A 756 -31.81 10.93 -7.32
N LEU A 757 -30.98 10.13 -6.65
CA LEU A 757 -29.80 10.58 -5.91
C LEU A 757 -28.84 11.35 -6.82
N ALA A 758 -28.48 10.79 -7.99
CA ALA A 758 -27.62 11.47 -8.96
C ALA A 758 -28.22 12.79 -9.47
N GLY A 759 -29.55 12.90 -9.56
CA GLY A 759 -30.25 14.14 -9.89
C GLY A 759 -30.38 15.15 -8.75
N CYS A 760 -30.18 14.72 -7.49
CA CYS A 760 -30.19 15.59 -6.31
C CYS A 760 -28.81 16.24 -6.04
N PHE A 761 -27.72 15.65 -6.54
CA PHE A 761 -26.40 16.28 -6.52
C PHE A 761 -26.37 17.56 -7.38
N GLU A 762 -25.55 18.53 -6.98
CA GLU A 762 -25.02 19.49 -7.94
C GLU A 762 -24.04 18.74 -8.85
N GLY A 763 -24.15 18.90 -10.17
CA GLY A 763 -23.34 18.12 -11.11
C GLY A 763 -21.83 18.31 -10.90
N SER A 764 -21.41 19.54 -10.58
CA SER A 764 -20.03 19.90 -10.22
C SER A 764 -19.50 19.08 -9.03
N ALA A 765 -20.35 18.86 -8.03
CA ALA A 765 -20.02 18.15 -6.80
C ALA A 765 -19.92 16.63 -7.03
N LEU A 766 -20.85 16.05 -7.80
CA LEU A 766 -20.77 14.65 -8.20
C LEU A 766 -19.53 14.39 -9.06
N ALA A 767 -19.19 15.32 -9.97
CA ALA A 767 -17.96 15.27 -10.73
C ALA A 767 -16.71 15.35 -9.81
N ALA A 768 -16.69 16.21 -8.79
CA ALA A 768 -15.58 16.26 -7.84
C ALA A 768 -15.38 14.93 -7.08
N VAL A 769 -16.47 14.29 -6.63
CA VAL A 769 -16.43 12.95 -6.00
C VAL A 769 -15.89 11.90 -6.98
N CYS A 770 -16.41 11.86 -8.21
CA CYS A 770 -15.92 10.96 -9.25
C CYS A 770 -14.45 11.19 -9.60
N LYS A 771 -13.96 12.43 -9.58
CA LYS A 771 -12.55 12.76 -9.82
C LYS A 771 -11.65 12.17 -8.73
N VAL A 772 -12.04 12.27 -7.46
CA VAL A 772 -11.30 11.66 -6.34
C VAL A 772 -11.30 10.14 -6.44
N MET A 773 -12.43 9.53 -6.81
CA MET A 773 -12.51 8.08 -7.07
C MET A 773 -11.60 7.65 -8.22
N ALA A 774 -11.51 8.41 -9.31
CA ALA A 774 -10.60 8.13 -10.42
C ALA A 774 -9.11 8.34 -10.05
N GLN A 775 -8.79 9.35 -9.24
CA GLN A 775 -7.41 9.62 -8.83
C GLN A 775 -6.88 8.63 -7.77
N GLU A 776 -7.73 8.13 -6.88
CA GLU A 776 -7.29 7.39 -5.67
C GLU A 776 -8.20 6.20 -5.30
N TYR A 777 -8.73 5.45 -6.29
CA TYR A 777 -9.75 4.41 -6.09
C TYR A 777 -9.43 3.43 -4.93
N ARG A 778 -8.17 2.94 -4.85
CA ARG A 778 -7.73 1.99 -3.80
C ARG A 778 -7.75 2.62 -2.39
N GLN A 779 -7.22 3.84 -2.24
CA GLN A 779 -7.04 4.48 -0.93
C GLN A 779 -8.30 5.20 -0.43
N ARG A 780 -9.19 5.63 -1.35
CA ARG A 780 -10.34 6.49 -1.05
C ARG A 780 -11.69 5.80 -1.26
N GLY A 781 -11.72 4.57 -1.76
CA GLY A 781 -12.94 3.75 -1.72
C GLY A 781 -13.42 3.37 -0.31
N GLY A 782 -12.72 3.78 0.76
CA GLY A 782 -13.15 3.65 2.15
C GLY A 782 -13.04 4.99 2.90
N GLY A 783 -13.71 5.08 4.05
CA GLY A 783 -13.78 6.31 4.86
C GLY A 783 -14.68 7.41 4.28
N ILE A 784 -15.54 7.07 3.30
CA ILE A 784 -16.70 7.89 2.93
C ILE A 784 -17.70 7.82 4.10
N PRO A 785 -18.40 8.91 4.47
CA PRO A 785 -19.36 8.89 5.58
C PRO A 785 -20.42 7.79 5.46
N ASP A 786 -20.81 7.23 6.62
CA ASP A 786 -21.58 6.00 6.73
C ASP A 786 -22.95 6.06 6.01
N LEU A 787 -23.65 7.18 6.19
CA LEU A 787 -24.95 7.46 5.58
C LEU A 787 -24.83 8.45 4.43
N ILE A 788 -25.48 8.12 3.32
CA ILE A 788 -25.85 9.09 2.28
C ILE A 788 -27.35 9.34 2.36
N LEU A 789 -27.72 10.62 2.36
CA LEU A 789 -29.10 11.09 2.53
C LEU A 789 -29.42 12.03 1.37
N TRP A 790 -30.63 11.93 0.82
CA TRP A 790 -31.11 12.87 -0.19
C TRP A 790 -32.62 13.09 -0.06
N ARG A 791 -33.08 14.20 -0.64
CA ARG A 791 -34.51 14.50 -0.78
C ARG A 791 -34.73 15.39 -2.00
N THR A 792 -35.79 15.14 -2.75
CA THR A 792 -36.20 15.98 -3.88
C THR A 792 -36.87 17.25 -3.39
N ASN A 793 -36.57 18.39 -4.02
CA ASN A 793 -37.27 19.64 -3.77
C ASN A 793 -38.41 19.78 -4.79
N ASN A 794 -39.62 20.08 -4.32
CA ASN A 794 -40.79 20.39 -5.17
C ASN A 794 -40.65 21.79 -5.81
N LEU A 795 -39.58 22.00 -6.58
CA LEU A 795 -39.32 23.23 -7.32
C LEU A 795 -40.19 23.27 -8.59
N PRO A 796 -40.76 24.43 -8.98
CA PRO A 796 -41.51 24.56 -10.23
C PRO A 796 -40.67 24.19 -11.45
N GLU A 797 -41.28 23.49 -12.43
CA GLU A 797 -40.58 22.92 -13.60
C GLU A 797 -39.72 23.94 -14.38
N ASP A 798 -40.14 25.21 -14.44
CA ASP A 798 -39.38 26.29 -15.09
C ASP A 798 -37.98 26.52 -14.51
N SER A 799 -37.74 26.12 -13.25
CA SER A 799 -36.46 26.30 -12.56
C SER A 799 -35.44 25.18 -12.83
N ASN A 800 -35.86 24.08 -13.47
CA ASN A 800 -35.03 22.94 -13.90
C ASN A 800 -34.35 23.16 -15.27
N LYS A 801 -34.49 24.35 -15.88
CA LYS A 801 -33.98 24.66 -17.23
C LYS A 801 -32.47 24.92 -17.33
N VAL A 802 -31.73 24.87 -16.21
CA VAL A 802 -30.26 25.02 -16.18
C VAL A 802 -29.62 23.64 -16.01
N PRO A 803 -28.83 23.15 -16.99
CA PRO A 803 -28.10 21.89 -16.88
C PRO A 803 -27.21 21.84 -15.62
N GLY A 804 -27.06 20.67 -15.02
CA GLY A 804 -26.22 20.45 -13.82
C GLY A 804 -26.78 20.97 -12.49
N ARG A 805 -27.91 21.68 -12.48
CA ARG A 805 -28.53 22.20 -11.25
C ARG A 805 -29.19 21.06 -10.43
N PRO A 806 -28.98 21.00 -9.09
CA PRO A 806 -29.59 19.97 -8.26
C PRO A 806 -31.13 20.07 -8.22
N LYS A 807 -31.80 18.94 -8.36
CA LYS A 807 -33.27 18.80 -8.20
C LYS A 807 -33.72 18.64 -6.74
N GLY A 808 -32.77 18.65 -5.81
CA GLY A 808 -32.99 18.30 -4.42
C GLY A 808 -31.87 18.79 -3.51
N GLU A 809 -31.70 18.11 -2.39
CA GLU A 809 -30.54 18.27 -1.52
C GLU A 809 -29.90 16.89 -1.28
N VAL A 810 -28.57 16.86 -1.20
CA VAL A 810 -27.78 15.69 -0.77
C VAL A 810 -27.01 16.07 0.49
N MET A 811 -26.96 15.15 1.45
CA MET A 811 -26.20 15.27 2.68
C MET A 811 -25.52 13.94 3.00
N PHE A 812 -24.24 13.98 3.33
CA PHE A 812 -23.54 12.85 3.93
C PHE A 812 -23.59 12.98 5.45
N SER A 813 -23.77 11.87 6.17
CA SER A 813 -23.80 11.87 7.64
C SER A 813 -22.90 10.77 8.17
N GLU A 814 -21.86 11.18 8.89
CA GLU A 814 -20.91 10.31 9.59
C GLU A 814 -21.42 10.13 11.02
N VAL A 815 -21.72 8.89 11.40
CA VAL A 815 -22.34 8.54 12.68
C VAL A 815 -21.26 8.20 13.70
N LYS A 816 -21.31 8.87 14.85
CA LYS A 816 -20.36 8.65 15.94
C LYS A 816 -21.07 8.39 17.26
N SER A 817 -20.73 7.26 17.87
CA SER A 817 -21.08 6.98 19.28
C SER A 817 -20.12 7.73 20.21
N ALA A 818 -20.49 7.88 21.49
CA ALA A 818 -19.80 8.74 22.46
C ALA A 818 -18.28 8.49 22.66
N ASN A 819 -17.77 7.32 22.27
CA ASN A 819 -16.35 6.95 22.40
C ASN A 819 -15.59 6.93 21.06
N ASP A 820 -16.27 7.09 19.92
CA ASP A 820 -15.64 6.98 18.60
C ASP A 820 -15.04 8.30 18.13
N ARG A 821 -14.04 8.24 17.25
CA ARG A 821 -13.31 9.38 16.71
C ARG A 821 -13.12 9.24 15.22
N LEU A 822 -13.29 10.34 14.49
CA LEU A 822 -13.01 10.42 13.06
C LEU A 822 -11.59 9.92 12.74
N SER A 823 -11.48 8.98 11.82
CA SER A 823 -10.22 8.59 11.17
C SER A 823 -9.69 9.71 10.26
N ASP A 824 -8.41 9.65 9.90
CA ASP A 824 -7.82 10.64 8.99
C ASP A 824 -8.41 10.55 7.57
N THR A 825 -8.81 9.35 7.13
CA THR A 825 -9.51 9.14 5.84
C THR A 825 -10.90 9.76 5.85
N GLN A 826 -11.66 9.63 6.94
CA GLN A 826 -12.97 10.29 7.11
C GLN A 826 -12.84 11.82 7.09
N ARG A 827 -11.87 12.39 7.82
CA ARG A 827 -11.61 13.85 7.80
C ARG A 827 -11.31 14.34 6.38
N LEU A 828 -10.54 13.58 5.61
CA LEU A 828 -10.24 13.93 4.23
C LEU A 828 -11.47 13.90 3.33
N TRP A 829 -12.31 12.87 3.43
CA TRP A 829 -13.58 12.81 2.68
C TRP A 829 -14.53 13.93 3.07
N ILE A 830 -14.61 14.29 4.36
CA ILE A 830 -15.36 15.48 4.81
C ILE A 830 -14.82 16.74 4.11
N HIS A 831 -13.51 16.98 4.09
CA HIS A 831 -12.92 18.13 3.40
C HIS A 831 -13.16 18.14 1.89
N VAL A 832 -13.14 16.99 1.23
CA VAL A 832 -13.46 16.84 -0.20
C VAL A 832 -14.92 17.17 -0.47
N LEU A 833 -15.83 16.63 0.33
CA LEU A 833 -17.28 16.82 0.17
C LEU A 833 -17.70 18.27 0.47
N THR A 834 -17.24 18.87 1.58
CA THR A 834 -17.54 20.29 1.87
C THR A 834 -16.86 21.21 0.85
N GLY A 835 -15.64 20.90 0.45
CA GLY A 835 -14.93 21.64 -0.61
C GLY A 835 -15.60 21.57 -1.98
N ALA A 836 -16.41 20.54 -2.22
CA ALA A 836 -17.26 20.38 -3.40
C ALA A 836 -18.69 20.93 -3.21
N GLY A 837 -18.99 21.62 -2.10
CA GLY A 837 -20.31 22.20 -1.81
C GLY A 837 -21.36 21.20 -1.28
N VAL A 838 -20.98 19.95 -1.00
CA VAL A 838 -21.89 18.94 -0.45
C VAL A 838 -22.05 19.14 1.07
N LYS A 839 -23.29 19.09 1.56
CA LYS A 839 -23.57 19.14 3.01
C LYS A 839 -23.00 17.88 3.68
N VAL A 840 -22.25 18.06 4.75
CA VAL A 840 -21.74 16.95 5.58
C VAL A 840 -22.09 17.20 7.04
N ALA A 841 -22.67 16.19 7.69
CA ALA A 841 -23.02 16.18 9.09
C ALA A 841 -22.16 15.18 9.89
N LEU A 842 -21.75 15.59 11.10
CA LEU A 842 -21.25 14.73 12.16
C LEU A 842 -22.40 14.43 13.10
N CYS A 843 -22.89 13.20 13.09
CA CYS A 843 -24.07 12.76 13.80
C CYS A 843 -23.69 12.04 15.10
N ASN A 844 -23.75 12.76 16.22
CA ASN A 844 -23.47 12.19 17.54
C ASN A 844 -24.68 11.39 18.05
N ALA A 845 -24.55 10.08 18.12
CA ALA A 845 -25.55 9.19 18.69
C ALA A 845 -25.38 9.06 20.21
N ILE A 846 -26.39 9.48 20.96
CA ILE A 846 -26.37 9.52 22.44
C ILE A 846 -27.51 8.67 23.00
N ALA A 847 -27.19 7.83 23.99
CA ALA A 847 -28.18 7.06 24.71
C ALA A 847 -29.05 7.99 25.57
N LYS A 848 -30.34 8.07 25.29
CA LYS A 848 -31.32 8.74 26.19
C LYS A 848 -31.74 7.81 27.33
N GLU A 849 -31.71 6.52 27.06
CA GLU A 849 -32.03 5.41 27.96
C GLU A 849 -31.06 4.28 27.63
N VAL A 850 -30.65 3.52 28.64
CA VAL A 850 -29.86 2.30 28.48
C VAL A 850 -30.67 1.17 29.10
N ARG A 851 -31.04 0.17 28.31
CA ARG A 851 -31.72 -1.03 28.78
C ARG A 851 -30.73 -2.18 28.84
N GLU A 852 -30.69 -2.87 29.96
CA GLU A 852 -30.01 -4.16 30.09
C GLU A 852 -30.98 -5.24 29.57
N VAL A 853 -30.49 -6.10 28.69
CA VAL A 853 -31.24 -7.16 28.00
C VAL A 853 -30.47 -8.46 28.17
N ASP A 854 -31.14 -9.47 28.74
CA ASP A 854 -30.60 -10.82 29.00
C ASP A 854 -30.30 -11.61 27.71
#